data_AF-A0A533YNH4-F1
#
_entry.id   AF-A0A533YNH4-F1
#
_cell.length_a   1.000
_cell.length_b   1.000
_cell.length_c   1.000
_cell.angle_alpha   90.00
_cell.angle_beta   90.00
_cell.angle_gamma   90.00
#
_symmetry.space_group_name_H-M   'P 1'
#
loop_
_entity.id
_entity.type
_entity.pdbx_description
1 polymer ?
#
loop_
_entity_poly.entity_id
_entity_poly.type
_entity_poly.pdbx_seq_one_letter_code
_entity_poly.pdbx_strand_id
1 'polypeptide(L)'
;MKRQTMTGISLMLAMLALVLPATLLWPLEVRAQSMSDYTAIPPFVSNTVPANILLLLDNSGSMNNMAYTTAFNTATTYSGLFDATECYSYSSNVFQPDPSANPATPGTCTNASYPWSGNLLNYAAQREIDMVKWVMVGGMCNVARDAQFHCSQVKGQDNFTATCCLAQTQSVTVVQATGRMPAANIPASGSVYFHIDGGNSTLQGTFCVDNDNTPPSSGAANCSDADGYAETNWKIVVNHPETTGGVIQQVGAKARFALMEFNTSQGGHLAANMGSSVATMVSGIETTTPATYTPLGESLYEAVRYFAQISPSFFGTDYTTGVQANDPYYFTSPQWAGTAQYVNCCKSYVIIFTDGQPTQDISVPAGIQDYAHTAASHGTSNHCSSALGCTGTLGTHSNTSVAFHNSLTDHHDNCSAYYGGTTSDPCLLGGSHILDDVAYYAHTVDLRQTTLPVLGAGNNLSGLQNLNIYTFFAFGTGANILKDAAKVGGFTDQNGNNIPDLPAEYDTVNNLTGASGADGVPDNFFEAVDAFQLEGRLLATIASILQKSASGTAVSVLATSSTGDGALYQSYFYPSKLESSTLNFVNWVGYTQGLFLDTFGNLREDTNGDGRLVYQNDNIITTQYDNNTASPTYGQVLVNKFVDANGDGTADSTTPSQANKALSDILPIWEAGKQLALMDPNSRTLLTWADSDNDGLVDAGEQIDFSTANSATLAPYLRAGAAPFTSDNIINFIRGNQVSGLRDRQLTVSGSLRVWKLGDPIDATPTVVGAPREVFDVLYGDASYTAYFLQYKNRRQVAYVGANDGMLHAFNVGFYH
;
A
#
# COMPACT_ATOMS: atom_id res chain seq x y z
N MET A 1 -0.54 101.64 -29.11
CA MET A 1 -0.56 101.24 -30.54
C MET A 1 -1.18 99.84 -30.60
N LYS A 2 -2.30 99.68 -31.34
CA LYS A 2 -3.04 98.42 -31.69
C LYS A 2 -3.76 97.70 -30.52
N ARG A 3 -5.11 97.68 -30.46
CA ARG A 3 -6.17 96.99 -31.25
C ARG A 3 -6.40 95.51 -30.87
N GLN A 4 -7.60 95.27 -30.27
CA GLN A 4 -8.63 94.25 -30.61
C GLN A 4 -8.28 92.77 -30.31
N THR A 5 -9.14 91.86 -29.81
CA THR A 5 -10.62 91.78 -29.69
C THR A 5 -10.99 90.65 -28.72
N MET A 6 -12.16 90.77 -28.07
CA MET A 6 -12.89 89.71 -27.34
C MET A 6 -13.32 88.56 -28.26
N THR A 7 -13.18 87.30 -27.80
CA THR A 7 -14.16 86.18 -27.86
C THR A 7 -13.44 84.85 -27.56
N GLY A 8 -13.80 84.13 -26.49
CA GLY A 8 -13.21 82.80 -26.24
C GLY A 8 -13.46 82.07 -24.92
N ILE A 9 -14.34 82.55 -24.01
CA ILE A 9 -14.50 81.95 -22.67
C ILE A 9 -15.81 81.16 -22.47
N SER A 10 -16.72 81.12 -23.44
CA SER A 10 -18.02 80.43 -23.26
C SER A 10 -18.18 79.05 -23.92
N LEU A 11 -17.14 78.49 -24.57
CA LEU A 11 -17.23 77.15 -25.18
C LEU A 11 -16.43 76.07 -24.43
N MET A 12 -15.54 76.45 -23.49
CA MET A 12 -14.73 75.49 -22.73
C MET A 12 -15.39 74.96 -21.45
N LEU A 13 -16.42 75.64 -20.92
CA LEU A 13 -17.14 75.17 -19.73
C LEU A 13 -18.25 74.14 -20.04
N ALA A 14 -18.71 74.01 -21.28
CA ALA A 14 -19.75 73.06 -21.65
C ALA A 14 -19.22 71.64 -21.95
N MET A 15 -17.93 71.49 -22.27
CA MET A 15 -17.32 70.16 -22.49
C MET A 15 -16.75 69.53 -21.21
N LEU A 16 -16.52 70.30 -20.13
CA LEU A 16 -16.03 69.75 -18.87
C LEU A 16 -17.15 69.20 -17.96
N ALA A 17 -18.42 69.57 -18.21
CA ALA A 17 -19.57 69.17 -17.40
C ALA A 17 -20.25 67.86 -17.86
N LEU A 18 -19.84 67.28 -19.00
CA LEU A 18 -20.41 66.05 -19.55
C LEU A 18 -19.49 64.83 -19.46
N VAL A 19 -18.26 65.00 -18.96
CA VAL A 19 -17.26 63.91 -18.83
C VAL A 19 -17.12 63.44 -17.37
N LEU A 20 -17.65 64.19 -16.38
CA LEU A 20 -17.52 63.85 -14.96
C LEU A 20 -18.52 62.82 -14.37
N PRO A 21 -19.64 62.39 -15.00
CA PRO A 21 -20.41 61.26 -14.48
C PRO A 21 -19.99 59.89 -15.04
N ALA A 22 -19.13 59.82 -16.06
CA ALA A 22 -18.83 58.58 -16.78
C ALA A 22 -17.60 57.81 -16.28
N THR A 23 -16.83 58.36 -15.32
CA THR A 23 -15.63 57.71 -14.76
C THR A 23 -15.82 57.18 -13.32
N LEU A 24 -17.05 57.17 -12.80
CA LEU A 24 -17.40 56.62 -11.48
C LEU A 24 -18.18 55.30 -11.54
N LEU A 25 -18.28 54.69 -12.73
CA LEU A 25 -18.83 53.35 -12.96
C LEU A 25 -17.79 52.45 -13.65
N TRP A 26 -16.55 52.47 -13.15
CA TRP A 26 -15.68 51.32 -13.39
C TRP A 26 -16.23 50.18 -12.56
N PRO A 27 -16.44 48.97 -13.12
CA PRO A 27 -16.68 47.82 -12.28
C PRO A 27 -15.50 47.76 -11.32
N LEU A 28 -15.78 47.75 -10.02
CA LEU A 28 -14.80 47.27 -9.05
C LEU A 28 -14.36 45.92 -9.62
N GLU A 29 -13.11 45.84 -10.08
CA GLU A 29 -12.48 44.54 -10.28
C GLU A 29 -12.46 43.93 -8.88
N VAL A 30 -13.49 43.15 -8.58
CA VAL A 30 -13.43 42.10 -7.58
C VAL A 30 -12.37 41.17 -8.15
N ARG A 31 -11.11 41.44 -7.79
CA ARG A 31 -10.05 40.47 -7.96
C ARG A 31 -10.50 39.28 -7.16
N ALA A 32 -10.89 38.22 -7.86
CA ALA A 32 -11.08 36.91 -7.25
C ALA A 32 -9.78 36.61 -6.52
N GLN A 33 -9.81 36.65 -5.18
CA GLN A 33 -8.67 36.19 -4.40
C GLN A 33 -8.45 34.72 -4.72
N SER A 34 -7.21 34.40 -5.06
CA SER A 34 -6.78 33.06 -5.41
C SER A 34 -6.72 32.21 -4.14
N MET A 35 -6.95 30.89 -4.24
CA MET A 35 -6.72 29.98 -3.11
C MET A 35 -5.28 30.09 -2.57
N SER A 36 -4.30 30.50 -3.40
CA SER A 36 -2.93 30.78 -2.96
C SER A 36 -2.84 31.87 -1.89
N ASP A 37 -3.84 32.75 -1.79
CA ASP A 37 -3.88 33.86 -0.83
C ASP A 37 -4.46 33.42 0.53
N TYR A 38 -5.04 32.22 0.61
CA TYR A 38 -5.70 31.65 1.80
C TYR A 38 -5.15 30.29 2.23
N THR A 39 -4.27 29.67 1.44
CA THR A 39 -3.55 28.47 1.86
C THR A 39 -2.40 28.85 2.79
N ALA A 40 -2.68 28.90 4.09
CA ALA A 40 -1.64 28.72 5.08
C ALA A 40 -1.41 27.22 5.23
N ILE A 41 -0.33 26.69 4.66
CA ILE A 41 0.20 25.39 5.07
C ILE A 41 1.04 25.70 6.31
N PRO A 42 0.66 25.22 7.52
CA PRO A 42 1.48 25.42 8.69
C PRO A 42 2.91 24.93 8.40
N PRO A 43 3.96 25.67 8.80
CA PRO A 43 5.35 25.29 8.54
C PRO A 43 5.77 23.97 9.22
N PHE A 44 4.89 23.37 10.01
CA PHE A 44 5.05 22.08 10.70
C PHE A 44 4.31 20.91 10.02
N VAL A 45 3.59 21.15 8.92
CA VAL A 45 2.93 20.06 8.16
C VAL A 45 4.00 19.23 7.45
N SER A 46 4.18 17.98 7.88
CA SER A 46 4.99 17.04 7.10
C SER A 46 4.23 16.70 5.81
N ASN A 47 4.86 16.89 4.67
CA ASN A 47 4.30 16.47 3.39
C ASN A 47 4.27 14.95 3.31
N THR A 48 3.21 14.39 2.72
CA THR A 48 3.13 12.96 2.42
C THR A 48 4.20 12.60 1.40
N VAL A 49 5.16 11.79 1.81
CA VAL A 49 6.25 11.31 0.94
C VAL A 49 5.86 9.95 0.36
N PRO A 50 5.83 9.80 -0.97
CA PRO A 50 5.64 8.48 -1.59
C PRO A 50 6.71 7.50 -1.11
N ALA A 51 6.30 6.28 -0.81
CA ALA A 51 7.19 5.20 -0.41
C ALA A 51 8.10 4.76 -1.57
N ASN A 52 9.31 4.29 -1.25
CA ASN A 52 10.16 3.57 -2.18
C ASN A 52 9.86 2.07 -2.07
N ILE A 53 9.53 1.41 -3.17
CA ILE A 53 9.25 -0.03 -3.24
C ILE A 53 10.16 -0.63 -4.30
N LEU A 54 11.11 -1.47 -3.88
CA LEU A 54 11.89 -2.31 -4.78
C LEU A 54 11.20 -3.66 -4.90
N LEU A 55 10.77 -4.02 -6.10
CA LEU A 55 10.32 -5.37 -6.40
C LEU A 55 11.54 -6.21 -6.78
N LEU A 56 11.84 -7.22 -5.96
CA LEU A 56 12.82 -8.25 -6.27
C LEU A 56 12.08 -9.46 -6.85
N LEU A 57 12.11 -9.58 -8.17
CA LEU A 57 11.32 -10.51 -8.95
C LEU A 57 12.10 -11.78 -9.30
N ASP A 58 11.49 -12.92 -9.02
CA ASP A 58 12.02 -14.22 -9.41
C ASP A 58 11.94 -14.47 -10.92
N ASN A 59 13.10 -14.75 -11.49
CA ASN A 59 13.32 -15.15 -12.87
C ASN A 59 14.17 -16.44 -12.93
N SER A 60 14.09 -17.27 -11.88
CA SER A 60 14.77 -18.55 -11.80
C SER A 60 14.18 -19.56 -12.76
N GLY A 61 14.91 -20.66 -12.98
CA GLY A 61 14.46 -21.73 -13.85
C GLY A 61 13.18 -22.44 -13.36
N SER A 62 12.87 -22.42 -12.06
CA SER A 62 11.64 -23.03 -11.52
C SER A 62 10.39 -22.30 -11.99
N MET A 63 10.46 -21.00 -12.23
CA MET A 63 9.36 -20.19 -12.79
C MET A 63 8.85 -20.67 -14.16
N ASN A 64 9.57 -21.59 -14.80
CA ASN A 64 9.16 -22.27 -16.02
C ASN A 64 8.24 -23.48 -15.80
N ASN A 65 8.02 -23.89 -14.55
CA ASN A 65 7.13 -24.98 -14.21
C ASN A 65 5.68 -24.62 -14.53
N MET A 66 4.85 -25.66 -14.62
CA MET A 66 3.41 -25.50 -14.77
C MET A 66 2.82 -24.80 -13.56
N ALA A 67 2.01 -23.76 -13.80
CA ALA A 67 1.33 -23.04 -12.72
C ALA A 67 0.37 -23.93 -11.91
N TYR A 68 -0.09 -25.04 -12.51
CA TYR A 68 -0.97 -26.01 -11.88
C TYR A 68 -0.32 -27.39 -11.87
N THR A 69 -0.11 -27.95 -10.69
CA THR A 69 0.57 -29.26 -10.50
C THR A 69 -0.39 -30.38 -10.08
N THR A 70 -1.63 -30.05 -9.75
CA THR A 70 -2.67 -31.02 -9.38
C THR A 70 -3.42 -31.53 -10.60
N ALA A 71 -4.03 -32.72 -10.51
CA ALA A 71 -4.81 -33.28 -11.61
C ALA A 71 -6.00 -32.37 -11.98
N PHE A 72 -6.25 -32.22 -13.28
CA PHE A 72 -7.36 -31.41 -13.78
C PHE A 72 -8.69 -31.83 -13.18
N ASN A 73 -9.44 -30.85 -12.67
CA ASN A 73 -10.79 -31.02 -12.17
C ASN A 73 -11.74 -30.08 -12.91
N THR A 74 -12.76 -30.64 -13.55
CA THR A 74 -13.73 -29.86 -14.34
C THR A 74 -14.59 -28.91 -13.50
N ALA A 75 -14.63 -29.09 -12.17
CA ALA A 75 -15.33 -28.20 -11.24
C ALA A 75 -14.44 -27.08 -10.69
N THR A 76 -13.12 -27.14 -10.91
CA THR A 76 -12.17 -26.10 -10.49
C THR A 76 -12.05 -25.03 -11.56
N THR A 77 -11.98 -23.77 -11.14
CA THR A 77 -11.68 -22.63 -12.02
C THR A 77 -10.17 -22.38 -12.00
N TYR A 78 -9.52 -22.44 -13.16
CA TYR A 78 -8.10 -22.16 -13.34
C TYR A 78 -7.95 -20.76 -13.94
N SER A 79 -7.18 -19.90 -13.28
CA SER A 79 -6.84 -18.55 -13.76
C SER A 79 -5.74 -18.60 -14.82
N GLY A 80 -5.61 -17.52 -15.59
CA GLY A 80 -4.53 -17.39 -16.57
C GLY A 80 -4.84 -16.36 -17.64
N LEU A 81 -4.12 -16.48 -18.75
CA LEU A 81 -4.28 -15.59 -19.88
C LEU A 81 -5.66 -15.75 -20.55
N PHE A 82 -6.34 -16.90 -20.38
CA PHE A 82 -7.68 -17.11 -20.89
C PHE A 82 -8.72 -16.81 -19.82
N ASP A 83 -9.90 -16.33 -20.22
CA ASP A 83 -11.04 -16.28 -19.32
C ASP A 83 -11.57 -17.71 -19.13
N ALA A 84 -11.59 -18.18 -17.88
CA ALA A 84 -11.94 -19.55 -17.54
C ALA A 84 -13.39 -19.91 -17.92
N THR A 85 -14.28 -18.91 -18.02
CA THR A 85 -15.67 -19.17 -18.40
C THR A 85 -15.88 -19.10 -19.91
N GLU A 86 -14.97 -18.48 -20.66
CA GLU A 86 -15.14 -18.22 -22.10
C GLU A 86 -14.75 -19.42 -22.98
N CYS A 87 -15.33 -19.49 -24.18
CA CYS A 87 -14.98 -20.49 -25.20
C CYS A 87 -14.27 -19.83 -26.37
N TYR A 88 -13.27 -20.52 -26.92
CA TYR A 88 -12.35 -19.96 -27.90
C TYR A 88 -12.39 -20.73 -29.22
N SER A 89 -12.36 -19.97 -30.31
CA SER A 89 -11.96 -20.46 -31.62
C SER A 89 -10.49 -20.14 -31.84
N TYR A 90 -9.85 -20.79 -32.81
CA TYR A 90 -8.45 -20.56 -33.10
C TYR A 90 -8.26 -20.28 -34.59
N SER A 91 -7.71 -19.11 -34.91
CA SER A 91 -7.43 -18.72 -36.29
C SER A 91 -6.25 -17.75 -36.33
N SER A 92 -5.47 -17.81 -37.41
CA SER A 92 -4.29 -16.94 -37.59
C SER A 92 -3.31 -16.96 -36.41
N ASN A 93 -3.14 -18.13 -35.77
CA ASN A 93 -2.33 -18.33 -34.57
C ASN A 93 -2.77 -17.53 -33.33
N VAL A 94 -4.07 -17.23 -33.22
CA VAL A 94 -4.65 -16.50 -32.09
C VAL A 94 -5.96 -17.16 -31.67
N PHE A 95 -6.14 -17.33 -30.37
CA PHE A 95 -7.41 -17.70 -29.74
C PHE A 95 -8.35 -16.50 -29.68
N GLN A 96 -9.55 -16.67 -30.25
CA GLN A 96 -10.60 -15.66 -30.33
C GLN A 96 -11.77 -16.05 -29.42
N PRO A 97 -12.18 -15.22 -28.46
CA PRO A 97 -13.30 -15.51 -27.57
C PRO A 97 -14.63 -15.54 -28.33
N ASP A 98 -15.62 -16.29 -27.84
CA ASP A 98 -16.97 -16.33 -28.40
C ASP A 98 -17.70 -15.03 -28.04
N PRO A 99 -18.07 -14.18 -29.01
CA PRO A 99 -18.75 -12.92 -28.72
C PRO A 99 -20.18 -13.12 -28.16
N SER A 100 -20.70 -14.36 -28.13
CA SER A 100 -22.07 -14.69 -27.80
C SER A 100 -22.27 -15.60 -26.58
N ALA A 101 -21.19 -16.06 -25.92
CA ALA A 101 -21.29 -17.12 -24.91
C ALA A 101 -20.34 -16.98 -23.71
N ASN A 102 -20.82 -16.40 -22.62
CA ASN A 102 -20.18 -16.54 -21.30
C ASN A 102 -21.07 -17.37 -20.36
N PRO A 103 -20.80 -18.67 -20.13
CA PRO A 103 -21.43 -19.43 -19.05
C PRO A 103 -21.00 -18.86 -17.70
N ALA A 104 -21.93 -18.72 -16.74
CA ALA A 104 -21.60 -18.21 -15.40
C ALA A 104 -20.59 -19.08 -14.61
N THR A 105 -20.23 -20.26 -15.11
CA THR A 105 -19.29 -21.21 -14.50
C THR A 105 -18.46 -21.91 -15.58
N PRO A 106 -17.21 -22.31 -15.30
CA PRO A 106 -16.40 -23.10 -16.23
C PRO A 106 -17.12 -24.36 -16.68
N GLY A 107 -17.13 -24.63 -17.98
CA GLY A 107 -17.99 -25.68 -18.55
C GLY A 107 -17.52 -26.24 -19.90
N THR A 108 -18.40 -27.00 -20.55
CA THR A 108 -18.20 -27.48 -21.92
C THR A 108 -18.65 -26.44 -22.94
N CYS A 109 -17.88 -26.28 -24.01
CA CYS A 109 -18.22 -25.40 -25.12
C CYS A 109 -19.29 -26.05 -26.01
N THR A 110 -20.49 -25.46 -26.00
CA THR A 110 -21.66 -25.96 -26.74
C THR A 110 -21.65 -25.53 -28.21
N ASN A 111 -20.97 -24.43 -28.53
CA ASN A 111 -20.78 -23.95 -29.88
C ASN A 111 -19.57 -24.64 -30.53
N ALA A 112 -19.83 -25.50 -31.51
CA ALA A 112 -18.77 -26.24 -32.21
C ALA A 112 -17.74 -25.34 -32.94
N SER A 113 -18.08 -24.06 -33.19
CA SER A 113 -17.14 -23.09 -33.80
C SER A 113 -16.09 -22.57 -32.81
N TYR A 114 -16.34 -22.69 -31.50
CA TYR A 114 -15.48 -22.24 -30.41
C TYR A 114 -15.20 -23.42 -29.47
N PRO A 115 -14.49 -24.45 -29.93
CA PRO A 115 -14.40 -25.73 -29.22
C PRO A 115 -13.50 -25.69 -27.99
N TRP A 116 -12.65 -24.69 -27.82
CA TRP A 116 -11.67 -24.63 -26.74
C TRP A 116 -12.26 -23.97 -25.49
N SER A 117 -12.23 -24.66 -24.35
CA SER A 117 -12.57 -24.07 -23.06
C SER A 117 -11.39 -23.27 -22.52
N GLY A 118 -11.61 -22.01 -22.15
CA GLY A 118 -10.58 -21.18 -21.50
C GLY A 118 -10.06 -21.79 -20.20
N ASN A 119 -10.92 -22.46 -19.43
CA ASN A 119 -10.52 -23.16 -18.21
C ASN A 119 -9.50 -24.29 -18.48
N LEU A 120 -9.71 -25.06 -19.56
CA LEU A 120 -8.79 -26.12 -19.95
C LEU A 120 -7.47 -25.53 -20.47
N LEU A 121 -7.53 -24.44 -21.25
CA LEU A 121 -6.35 -23.74 -21.75
C LEU A 121 -5.52 -23.15 -20.60
N ASN A 122 -6.16 -22.58 -19.58
CA ASN A 122 -5.46 -22.09 -18.38
C ASN A 122 -4.76 -23.21 -17.61
N TYR A 123 -5.41 -24.37 -17.47
CA TYR A 123 -4.75 -25.51 -16.85
C TYR A 123 -3.53 -25.97 -17.65
N ALA A 124 -3.72 -26.19 -18.96
CA ALA A 124 -2.80 -26.90 -19.83
C ALA A 124 -1.67 -26.04 -20.43
N ALA A 125 -1.81 -24.72 -20.50
CA ALA A 125 -0.93 -23.82 -21.25
C ALA A 125 -0.23 -22.73 -20.41
N GLN A 126 -0.37 -22.75 -19.08
CA GLN A 126 0.17 -21.68 -18.21
C GLN A 126 1.40 -22.12 -17.41
N ARG A 127 2.45 -21.30 -17.47
CA ARG A 127 3.61 -21.41 -16.58
C ARG A 127 3.51 -20.40 -15.46
N GLU A 128 4.25 -20.64 -14.38
CA GLU A 128 4.30 -19.73 -13.23
C GLU A 128 4.71 -18.30 -13.66
N ILE A 129 5.71 -18.15 -14.53
CA ILE A 129 6.12 -16.84 -15.07
C ILE A 129 5.00 -16.14 -15.85
N ASP A 130 4.19 -16.88 -16.61
CA ASP A 130 3.06 -16.31 -17.37
C ASP A 130 2.02 -15.72 -16.41
N MET A 131 1.74 -16.45 -15.33
CA MET A 131 0.82 -16.02 -14.28
C MET A 131 1.33 -14.78 -13.53
N VAL A 132 2.62 -14.73 -13.22
CA VAL A 132 3.23 -13.56 -12.55
C VAL A 132 3.14 -12.32 -13.44
N LYS A 133 3.49 -12.44 -14.72
CA LYS A 133 3.38 -11.33 -15.67
C LYS A 133 1.92 -10.91 -15.89
N TRP A 134 1.01 -11.88 -15.91
CA TRP A 134 -0.42 -11.60 -15.97
C TRP A 134 -0.89 -10.75 -14.79
N VAL A 135 -0.58 -11.16 -13.56
CA VAL A 135 -0.97 -10.41 -12.35
C VAL A 135 -0.26 -9.06 -12.25
N MET A 136 1.04 -8.99 -12.52
CA MET A 136 1.80 -7.76 -12.33
C MET A 136 1.54 -6.71 -13.40
N VAL A 137 1.44 -7.12 -14.68
CA VAL A 137 1.40 -6.19 -15.82
C VAL A 137 0.28 -6.46 -16.84
N GLY A 138 -0.63 -7.40 -16.58
CA GLY A 138 -1.71 -7.78 -17.50
C GLY A 138 -1.27 -8.78 -18.58
N GLY A 139 -0.08 -9.40 -18.41
CA GLY A 139 0.48 -10.43 -19.29
C GLY A 139 1.47 -9.85 -20.29
N MET A 140 2.14 -10.71 -21.07
CA MET A 140 3.01 -10.24 -22.16
C MET A 140 2.17 -9.81 -23.35
N CYS A 141 2.45 -8.66 -23.93
CA CYS A 141 1.66 -8.13 -25.01
C CYS A 141 2.21 -8.57 -26.37
N ASN A 142 1.32 -9.08 -27.24
CA ASN A 142 1.67 -9.40 -28.61
C ASN A 142 1.53 -8.18 -29.55
N VAL A 143 0.88 -7.12 -29.06
CA VAL A 143 0.66 -5.85 -29.76
C VAL A 143 1.19 -4.68 -28.92
N ALA A 144 1.20 -3.47 -29.49
CA ALA A 144 1.51 -2.29 -28.69
C ALA A 144 0.44 -2.07 -27.61
N ARG A 145 0.88 -1.81 -26.37
CA ARG A 145 0.00 -1.42 -25.27
C ARG A 145 -0.63 -0.05 -25.52
N ASP A 146 -1.77 0.20 -24.88
CA ASP A 146 -2.46 1.49 -24.94
C ASP A 146 -1.78 2.59 -24.09
N ALA A 147 -2.41 3.77 -23.99
CA ALA A 147 -1.86 4.90 -23.24
C ALA A 147 -1.82 4.67 -21.71
N GLN A 148 -2.58 3.70 -21.21
CA GLN A 148 -2.62 3.26 -19.82
C GLN A 148 -1.72 2.03 -19.59
N PHE A 149 -0.99 1.59 -20.61
CA PHE A 149 -0.15 0.39 -20.62
C PHE A 149 -0.94 -0.92 -20.45
N HIS A 150 -2.20 -0.95 -20.88
CA HIS A 150 -2.99 -2.17 -20.96
C HIS A 150 -2.80 -2.88 -22.30
N CYS A 151 -3.08 -4.19 -22.31
CA CYS A 151 -2.90 -5.03 -23.48
C CYS A 151 -4.23 -5.58 -24.01
N SER A 152 -4.48 -5.51 -25.32
CA SER A 152 -5.66 -6.11 -25.95
C SER A 152 -5.43 -7.51 -26.51
N GLN A 153 -4.17 -7.91 -26.68
CA GLN A 153 -3.81 -9.23 -27.19
C GLN A 153 -2.58 -9.75 -26.44
N VAL A 154 -2.80 -10.72 -25.58
CA VAL A 154 -1.81 -11.26 -24.65
C VAL A 154 -1.20 -12.54 -25.23
N LYS A 155 0.07 -12.81 -24.94
CA LYS A 155 0.77 -14.03 -25.33
C LYS A 155 1.45 -14.69 -24.13
N GLY A 156 1.68 -16.00 -24.22
CA GLY A 156 2.55 -16.72 -23.31
C GLY A 156 4.03 -16.43 -23.59
N GLN A 157 4.88 -16.78 -22.62
CA GLN A 157 6.34 -16.65 -22.71
C GLN A 157 6.86 -17.37 -23.95
N ASP A 158 7.53 -16.61 -24.83
CA ASP A 158 8.05 -17.10 -26.10
C ASP A 158 9.56 -16.89 -26.26
N ASN A 159 10.26 -16.47 -25.20
CA ASN A 159 11.70 -16.33 -25.18
C ASN A 159 12.30 -17.15 -24.03
N PHE A 160 13.22 -18.06 -24.34
CA PHE A 160 13.84 -18.97 -23.37
C PHE A 160 15.34 -19.04 -23.57
N THR A 161 16.08 -19.20 -22.48
CA THR A 161 17.53 -19.44 -22.54
C THR A 161 17.79 -20.94 -22.73
N ALA A 162 18.83 -21.29 -23.49
CA ALA A 162 19.03 -22.65 -24.03
C ALA A 162 19.29 -23.78 -23.00
N THR A 163 19.36 -23.48 -21.71
CA THR A 163 19.78 -24.41 -20.64
C THR A 163 18.71 -24.77 -19.62
N CYS A 164 17.70 -23.93 -19.43
CA CYS A 164 16.51 -24.25 -18.64
C CYS A 164 15.37 -24.54 -19.62
N CYS A 165 14.32 -25.25 -19.21
CA CYS A 165 13.12 -25.53 -20.01
C CYS A 165 13.18 -26.81 -20.88
N LEU A 166 13.11 -27.97 -20.21
CA LEU A 166 12.51 -29.16 -20.81
C LEU A 166 11.00 -28.91 -21.03
N ALA A 167 10.43 -29.58 -22.02
CA ALA A 167 8.99 -29.60 -22.24
C ALA A 167 8.26 -30.03 -20.95
N GLN A 168 7.29 -29.23 -20.52
CA GLN A 168 6.44 -29.55 -19.38
C GLN A 168 5.21 -30.28 -19.88
N THR A 169 4.89 -31.42 -19.27
CA THR A 169 3.76 -32.25 -19.68
C THR A 169 2.67 -32.27 -18.63
N GLN A 170 1.44 -32.00 -19.07
CA GLN A 170 0.23 -32.28 -18.32
C GLN A 170 -0.68 -33.24 -19.08
N SER A 171 -1.63 -33.84 -18.38
CA SER A 171 -2.64 -34.67 -19.02
C SER A 171 -4.04 -34.43 -18.45
N VAL A 172 -5.03 -34.73 -19.28
CA VAL A 172 -6.44 -34.82 -18.90
C VAL A 172 -7.03 -36.10 -19.51
N THR A 173 -8.00 -36.71 -18.85
CA THR A 173 -8.67 -37.87 -19.43
C THR A 173 -9.52 -37.48 -20.65
N VAL A 174 -9.75 -38.43 -21.56
CA VAL A 174 -10.65 -38.22 -22.72
C VAL A 174 -12.04 -37.71 -22.30
N VAL A 175 -12.57 -38.18 -21.16
CA VAL A 175 -13.85 -37.73 -20.61
C VAL A 175 -13.82 -36.25 -20.22
N GLN A 176 -12.71 -35.79 -19.63
CA GLN A 176 -12.53 -34.40 -19.24
C GLN A 176 -12.32 -33.48 -20.45
N ALA A 177 -11.57 -33.94 -21.47
CA ALA A 177 -11.35 -33.23 -22.72
C ALA A 177 -12.61 -33.09 -23.58
N THR A 178 -13.51 -34.09 -23.55
CA THR A 178 -14.70 -34.11 -24.39
C THR A 178 -15.57 -32.86 -24.16
N GLY A 179 -15.82 -32.11 -25.23
CA GLY A 179 -16.59 -30.85 -25.18
C GLY A 179 -15.82 -29.65 -24.63
N ARG A 180 -14.49 -29.74 -24.46
CA ARG A 180 -13.62 -28.65 -23.99
C ARG A 180 -12.44 -28.35 -24.92
N MET A 181 -12.28 -29.12 -25.97
CA MET A 181 -11.29 -28.94 -27.04
C MET A 181 -11.80 -29.57 -28.34
N PRO A 182 -11.16 -29.32 -29.50
CA PRO A 182 -11.56 -29.92 -30.77
C PRO A 182 -11.57 -31.45 -30.69
N ALA A 183 -12.70 -32.07 -31.06
CA ALA A 183 -12.87 -33.52 -30.99
C ALA A 183 -11.88 -34.30 -31.88
N ALA A 184 -11.34 -33.66 -32.94
CA ALA A 184 -10.33 -34.24 -33.81
C ALA A 184 -8.98 -34.47 -33.10
N ASN A 185 -8.73 -33.79 -32.00
CA ASN A 185 -7.49 -33.84 -31.21
C ASN A 185 -7.64 -34.66 -29.93
N ILE A 186 -8.70 -35.46 -29.82
CA ILE A 186 -8.96 -36.32 -28.66
C ILE A 186 -8.72 -37.78 -29.11
N PRO A 187 -7.82 -38.54 -28.47
CA PRO A 187 -7.59 -39.94 -28.79
C PRO A 187 -8.83 -40.77 -28.44
N ALA A 188 -8.97 -41.94 -29.08
CA ALA A 188 -10.15 -42.80 -28.89
C ALA A 188 -10.32 -43.32 -27.44
N SER A 189 -9.23 -43.41 -26.68
CA SER A 189 -9.20 -43.85 -25.29
C SER A 189 -7.97 -43.31 -24.57
N GLY A 190 -7.99 -43.29 -23.23
CA GLY A 190 -6.85 -42.87 -22.42
C GLY A 190 -6.92 -41.40 -22.02
N SER A 191 -5.79 -40.70 -22.19
CA SER A 191 -5.61 -39.30 -21.84
C SER A 191 -5.15 -38.49 -23.05
N VAL A 192 -5.50 -37.21 -23.06
CA VAL A 192 -4.87 -36.20 -23.90
C VAL A 192 -3.71 -35.61 -23.11
N TYR A 193 -2.56 -35.48 -23.75
CA TYR A 193 -1.38 -34.85 -23.17
C TYR A 193 -1.12 -33.49 -23.79
N PHE A 194 -0.68 -32.56 -22.96
CA PHE A 194 -0.30 -31.21 -23.35
C PHE A 194 1.17 -31.02 -23.01
N HIS A 195 1.99 -30.77 -24.03
CA HIS A 195 3.40 -30.49 -23.85
C HIS A 195 3.65 -29.01 -24.13
N ILE A 196 3.93 -28.22 -23.10
CA ILE A 196 4.38 -26.84 -23.32
C ILE A 196 5.89 -26.85 -23.52
N ASP A 197 6.33 -26.41 -24.70
CA ASP A 197 7.74 -26.45 -25.07
C ASP A 197 8.42 -25.09 -24.82
N GLY A 198 9.58 -25.12 -24.16
CA GLY A 198 10.46 -23.96 -23.97
C GLY A 198 11.82 -24.10 -24.68
N GLY A 199 12.06 -25.20 -25.40
CA GLY A 199 13.30 -25.48 -26.10
C GLY A 199 13.59 -24.55 -27.29
N ASN A 200 14.81 -24.63 -27.83
CA ASN A 200 15.28 -23.78 -28.93
C ASN A 200 14.82 -24.31 -30.30
N SER A 201 13.61 -23.91 -30.72
CA SER A 201 13.02 -24.18 -32.04
C SER A 201 11.81 -23.26 -32.32
N THR A 202 11.05 -23.55 -33.37
CA THR A 202 9.78 -22.89 -33.75
C THR A 202 8.62 -23.10 -32.77
N LEU A 203 8.82 -23.81 -31.66
CA LEU A 203 7.77 -24.16 -30.68
C LEU A 203 7.73 -23.24 -29.44
N GLN A 204 8.57 -22.21 -29.37
CA GLN A 204 8.55 -21.27 -28.23
C GLN A 204 7.22 -20.51 -28.17
N GLY A 205 6.63 -20.43 -26.96
CA GLY A 205 5.32 -19.80 -26.75
C GLY A 205 4.16 -20.61 -27.34
N THR A 206 4.34 -21.93 -27.48
CA THR A 206 3.33 -22.85 -28.00
C THR A 206 3.14 -24.05 -27.06
N PHE A 207 2.05 -24.78 -27.26
CA PHE A 207 1.85 -26.10 -26.67
C PHE A 207 1.46 -27.12 -27.73
N CYS A 208 1.90 -28.35 -27.53
CA CYS A 208 1.58 -29.51 -28.34
C CYS A 208 0.47 -30.33 -27.67
N VAL A 209 -0.41 -30.90 -28.49
CA VAL A 209 -1.47 -31.81 -28.06
C VAL A 209 -1.20 -33.21 -28.59
N ASP A 210 -1.19 -34.19 -27.69
CA ASP A 210 -0.77 -35.55 -27.97
C ASP A 210 -1.64 -36.64 -27.33
N ASN A 211 -1.44 -37.90 -27.72
CA ASN A 211 -2.08 -39.10 -27.19
C ASN A 211 -1.25 -39.81 -26.10
N ASP A 212 0.02 -39.44 -25.92
CA ASP A 212 0.94 -40.08 -24.99
C ASP A 212 1.81 -39.08 -24.21
N ASN A 213 2.63 -39.58 -23.29
CA ASN A 213 3.45 -38.74 -22.40
C ASN A 213 4.84 -38.44 -22.97
N THR A 214 5.07 -38.60 -24.28
CA THR A 214 6.37 -38.44 -24.94
C THR A 214 6.48 -37.01 -25.47
N PRO A 215 7.09 -36.07 -24.73
CA PRO A 215 7.21 -34.71 -25.22
C PRO A 215 8.11 -34.62 -26.45
N PRO A 216 7.94 -33.58 -27.29
CA PRO A 216 8.87 -33.27 -28.38
C PRO A 216 10.31 -33.19 -27.87
N SER A 217 11.26 -33.73 -28.66
CA SER A 217 12.69 -33.68 -28.30
C SER A 217 13.21 -32.24 -28.24
N SER A 218 14.22 -31.97 -27.42
CA SER A 218 14.88 -30.66 -27.39
C SER A 218 15.33 -30.21 -28.79
N GLY A 219 14.80 -29.08 -29.26
CA GLY A 219 15.09 -28.54 -30.59
C GLY A 219 14.18 -29.05 -31.72
N ALA A 220 13.12 -29.80 -31.41
CA ALA A 220 12.13 -30.25 -32.38
C ALA A 220 11.42 -29.07 -33.06
N ALA A 221 11.27 -29.12 -34.39
CA ALA A 221 10.59 -28.04 -35.13
C ALA A 221 9.05 -28.16 -35.14
N ASN A 222 8.51 -29.28 -34.67
CA ASN A 222 7.09 -29.58 -34.63
C ASN A 222 6.78 -30.56 -33.47
N CYS A 223 5.49 -30.77 -33.22
CA CYS A 223 5.01 -31.60 -32.13
C CYS A 223 5.13 -33.11 -32.38
N SER A 224 5.59 -33.56 -33.55
CA SER A 224 5.50 -34.97 -33.91
C SER A 224 6.64 -35.80 -33.31
N ASP A 225 6.28 -36.93 -32.71
CA ASP A 225 7.20 -37.89 -32.12
C ASP A 225 7.33 -39.21 -32.94
N ALA A 226 6.57 -39.30 -34.03
CA ALA A 226 6.52 -40.40 -34.99
C ALA A 226 5.80 -41.68 -34.52
N ASP A 227 4.87 -41.60 -33.55
CA ASP A 227 4.05 -42.72 -33.09
C ASP A 227 2.84 -43.06 -34.00
N GLY A 228 2.50 -42.17 -34.93
CA GLY A 228 1.39 -42.32 -35.89
C GLY A 228 0.08 -41.64 -35.49
N TYR A 229 0.04 -40.96 -34.34
CA TYR A 229 -0.97 -39.95 -34.01
C TYR A 229 -0.72 -38.67 -34.80
N ALA A 230 -1.74 -37.83 -34.96
CA ALA A 230 -1.61 -36.55 -35.65
C ALA A 230 -1.55 -35.44 -34.59
N GLU A 231 -0.34 -35.15 -34.13
CA GLU A 231 -0.03 -34.17 -33.11
C GLU A 231 -0.26 -32.75 -33.65
N THR A 232 -0.73 -31.85 -32.79
CA THR A 232 -1.04 -30.47 -33.20
C THR A 232 -0.35 -29.43 -32.34
N ASN A 233 0.05 -28.34 -32.98
CA ASN A 233 0.74 -27.22 -32.36
C ASN A 233 -0.17 -25.98 -32.26
N TRP A 234 -0.19 -25.33 -31.10
CA TRP A 234 -1.03 -24.17 -30.82
C TRP A 234 -0.21 -23.05 -30.17
N LYS A 235 -0.21 -21.87 -30.79
CA LYS A 235 0.47 -20.69 -30.24
C LYS A 235 -0.38 -20.07 -29.14
N ILE A 236 0.24 -19.77 -28.00
CA ILE A 236 -0.42 -19.16 -26.85
C ILE A 236 -0.52 -17.65 -27.10
N VAL A 237 -1.53 -17.25 -27.87
CA VAL A 237 -1.90 -15.84 -28.10
C VAL A 237 -3.41 -15.72 -28.02
N VAL A 238 -3.92 -14.78 -27.23
CA VAL A 238 -5.35 -14.62 -26.97
C VAL A 238 -5.77 -13.16 -27.14
N ASN A 239 -6.91 -12.95 -27.78
CA ASN A 239 -7.56 -11.65 -27.85
C ASN A 239 -8.46 -11.46 -26.63
N HIS A 240 -8.33 -10.31 -25.96
CA HIS A 240 -9.27 -9.89 -24.93
C HIS A 240 -10.22 -8.81 -25.47
N PRO A 241 -11.53 -8.93 -25.23
CA PRO A 241 -12.50 -7.92 -25.64
C PRO A 241 -12.33 -6.61 -24.85
N GLU A 242 -11.83 -6.69 -23.61
CA GLU A 242 -11.42 -5.56 -22.78
C GLU A 242 -9.91 -5.61 -22.55
N THR A 243 -9.23 -4.46 -22.58
CA THR A 243 -7.78 -4.40 -22.38
C THR A 243 -7.39 -4.80 -20.96
N THR A 244 -6.41 -5.67 -20.80
CA THR A 244 -5.94 -6.17 -19.49
C THR A 244 -4.81 -5.29 -18.93
N GLY A 245 -4.93 -4.91 -17.66
CA GLY A 245 -3.87 -4.28 -16.87
C GLY A 245 -3.52 -5.15 -15.65
N GLY A 246 -2.34 -4.94 -15.08
CA GLY A 246 -1.92 -5.62 -13.85
C GLY A 246 -1.79 -4.67 -12.67
N VAL A 247 -1.33 -5.21 -11.54
CA VAL A 247 -1.17 -4.47 -10.29
C VAL A 247 -0.30 -3.21 -10.47
N ILE A 248 0.79 -3.28 -11.24
CA ILE A 248 1.72 -2.16 -11.43
C ILE A 248 1.04 -0.96 -12.11
N GLN A 249 0.12 -1.17 -13.04
CA GLN A 249 -0.67 -0.10 -13.64
C GLN A 249 -1.64 0.52 -12.63
N GLN A 250 -2.21 -0.28 -11.72
CA GLN A 250 -3.16 0.20 -10.70
C GLN A 250 -2.49 1.05 -9.62
N VAL A 251 -1.30 0.64 -9.15
CA VAL A 251 -0.63 1.29 -8.00
C VAL A 251 0.60 2.12 -8.37
N GLY A 252 1.07 2.07 -9.61
CA GLY A 252 2.35 2.64 -10.04
C GLY A 252 2.50 4.15 -9.84
N ALA A 253 1.39 4.90 -9.76
CA ALA A 253 1.40 6.32 -9.44
C ALA A 253 1.35 6.64 -7.94
N LYS A 254 1.14 5.63 -7.07
CA LYS A 254 0.95 5.79 -5.62
C LYS A 254 2.25 5.62 -4.83
N ALA A 255 3.25 4.96 -5.39
CA ALA A 255 4.58 4.75 -4.81
C ALA A 255 5.67 4.89 -5.89
N ARG A 256 6.92 5.00 -5.45
CA ARG A 256 8.09 4.96 -6.34
C ARG A 256 8.53 3.50 -6.45
N PHE A 257 8.51 2.97 -7.66
CA PHE A 257 8.91 1.59 -7.90
C PHE A 257 10.33 1.49 -8.49
N ALA A 258 11.01 0.40 -8.14
CA ALA A 258 12.20 -0.12 -8.79
C ALA A 258 11.99 -1.61 -9.06
N LEU A 259 12.73 -2.16 -10.02
CA LEU A 259 12.73 -3.58 -10.35
C LEU A 259 14.15 -4.12 -10.26
N MET A 260 14.30 -5.21 -9.51
CA MET A 260 15.49 -6.04 -9.49
C MET A 260 15.07 -7.48 -9.79
N GLU A 261 15.90 -8.22 -10.50
CA GLU A 261 15.68 -9.62 -10.82
C GLU A 261 16.88 -10.45 -10.35
N PHE A 262 16.74 -11.77 -10.22
CA PHE A 262 17.92 -12.58 -9.93
C PHE A 262 18.88 -12.60 -11.13
N ASN A 263 20.17 -12.71 -10.82
CA ASN A 263 21.22 -12.71 -11.81
C ASN A 263 22.05 -13.98 -11.71
N THR A 264 21.63 -15.01 -12.43
CA THR A 264 22.34 -16.30 -12.52
C THR A 264 22.64 -16.89 -11.15
N SER A 265 23.91 -16.93 -10.74
CA SER A 265 24.40 -17.41 -9.44
C SER A 265 25.05 -16.29 -8.60
N GLN A 266 24.71 -15.02 -8.86
CA GLN A 266 25.49 -13.85 -8.43
C GLN A 266 24.59 -12.70 -7.94
N GLY A 267 23.73 -12.95 -6.96
CA GLY A 267 22.82 -11.94 -6.41
C GLY A 267 21.82 -11.36 -7.42
N GLY A 268 21.49 -10.07 -7.27
CA GLY A 268 20.46 -9.38 -8.04
C GLY A 268 20.99 -8.48 -9.17
N HIS A 269 20.15 -8.21 -10.17
CA HIS A 269 20.36 -7.27 -11.28
C HIS A 269 19.29 -6.19 -11.26
N LEU A 270 19.68 -4.91 -11.21
CA LEU A 270 18.75 -3.78 -11.23
C LEU A 270 18.23 -3.50 -12.65
N ALA A 271 17.05 -4.03 -12.97
CA ALA A 271 16.39 -3.82 -14.26
C ALA A 271 15.74 -2.43 -14.40
N ALA A 272 15.29 -1.81 -13.29
CA ALA A 272 14.75 -0.46 -13.28
C ALA A 272 15.10 0.32 -12.00
N ASN A 273 15.59 1.55 -12.16
CA ASN A 273 15.96 2.43 -11.05
C ASN A 273 14.74 2.91 -10.24
N MET A 274 14.99 3.39 -9.03
CA MET A 274 13.94 3.86 -8.10
C MET A 274 13.23 5.11 -8.60
N GLY A 275 11.90 5.01 -8.73
CA GLY A 275 11.07 6.08 -9.29
C GLY A 275 11.03 6.06 -10.82
N SER A 276 11.35 4.92 -11.44
CA SER A 276 11.11 4.69 -12.87
C SER A 276 9.62 4.82 -13.20
N SER A 277 9.32 5.15 -14.46
CA SER A 277 7.93 5.28 -14.92
C SER A 277 7.22 3.93 -14.93
N VAL A 278 5.89 3.94 -14.83
CA VAL A 278 5.05 2.74 -15.01
C VAL A 278 5.39 2.00 -16.31
N ALA A 279 5.66 2.74 -17.39
CA ALA A 279 6.10 2.18 -18.66
C ALA A 279 7.38 1.33 -18.54
N THR A 280 8.37 1.85 -17.80
CA THR A 280 9.66 1.18 -17.60
C THR A 280 9.49 -0.07 -16.73
N MET A 281 8.69 0.02 -15.66
CA MET A 281 8.36 -1.12 -14.81
C MET A 281 7.63 -2.22 -15.60
N VAL A 282 6.61 -1.84 -16.38
CA VAL A 282 5.86 -2.77 -17.24
C VAL A 282 6.78 -3.43 -18.25
N SER A 283 7.62 -2.66 -18.93
CA SER A 283 8.57 -3.21 -19.90
C SER A 283 9.59 -4.14 -19.25
N GLY A 284 10.13 -3.79 -18.08
CA GLY A 284 11.10 -4.61 -17.35
C GLY A 284 10.52 -5.99 -17.02
N ILE A 285 9.38 -6.02 -16.31
CA ILE A 285 8.68 -7.25 -15.92
C ILE A 285 8.27 -8.09 -17.15
N GLU A 286 7.83 -7.43 -18.22
CA GLU A 286 7.43 -8.11 -19.45
C GLU A 286 8.63 -8.82 -20.12
N THR A 287 9.82 -8.22 -20.05
CA THR A 287 11.05 -8.77 -20.65
C THR A 287 11.77 -9.80 -19.78
N THR A 288 11.43 -9.92 -18.49
CA THR A 288 11.99 -10.91 -17.57
C THR A 288 11.88 -12.32 -18.16
N THR A 289 12.96 -13.11 -18.14
CA THR A 289 12.95 -14.49 -18.67
C THR A 289 13.40 -15.48 -17.60
N PRO A 290 12.73 -16.63 -17.43
CA PRO A 290 13.11 -17.63 -16.44
C PRO A 290 14.41 -18.33 -16.87
N ALA A 291 15.53 -18.04 -16.22
CA ALA A 291 16.86 -18.48 -16.66
C ALA A 291 17.89 -18.71 -15.55
N THR A 292 17.63 -18.26 -14.33
CA THR A 292 18.68 -18.16 -13.29
C THR A 292 18.52 -19.21 -12.18
N TYR A 293 19.43 -19.19 -11.21
CA TYR A 293 19.19 -19.78 -9.90
C TYR A 293 18.38 -18.80 -9.03
N THR A 294 18.17 -19.15 -7.76
CA THR A 294 17.36 -18.39 -6.80
C THR A 294 18.25 -17.87 -5.64
N PRO A 295 19.22 -16.96 -5.89
CA PRO A 295 20.15 -16.46 -4.87
C PRO A 295 19.50 -15.40 -3.97
N LEU A 296 18.54 -15.81 -3.13
CA LEU A 296 17.69 -14.89 -2.37
C LEU A 296 18.47 -13.96 -1.43
N GLY A 297 19.35 -14.51 -0.58
CA GLY A 297 20.13 -13.72 0.38
C GLY A 297 21.08 -12.75 -0.32
N GLU A 298 21.83 -13.22 -1.32
CA GLU A 298 22.71 -12.39 -2.15
C GLU A 298 21.97 -11.29 -2.92
N SER A 299 20.76 -11.57 -3.40
CA SER A 299 19.95 -10.59 -4.13
C SER A 299 19.39 -9.52 -3.22
N LEU A 300 18.90 -9.91 -2.04
CA LEU A 300 18.52 -8.95 -1.02
C LEU A 300 19.73 -8.13 -0.55
N TYR A 301 20.90 -8.75 -0.46
CA TYR A 301 22.14 -8.07 -0.11
C TYR A 301 22.53 -7.02 -1.18
N GLU A 302 22.35 -7.33 -2.46
CA GLU A 302 22.57 -6.38 -3.55
C GLU A 302 21.57 -5.21 -3.48
N ALA A 303 20.31 -5.47 -3.13
CA ALA A 303 19.32 -4.43 -2.84
C ALA A 303 19.74 -3.53 -1.67
N VAL A 304 20.25 -4.10 -0.58
CA VAL A 304 20.78 -3.34 0.58
C VAL A 304 21.89 -2.38 0.13
N ARG A 305 22.81 -2.84 -0.72
CA ARG A 305 23.90 -2.01 -1.25
C ARG A 305 23.40 -0.89 -2.16
N TYR A 306 22.39 -1.17 -2.98
CA TYR A 306 21.75 -0.18 -3.84
C TYR A 306 21.15 0.98 -3.03
N PHE A 307 20.41 0.68 -1.96
CA PHE A 307 19.89 1.72 -1.05
C PHE A 307 21.00 2.42 -0.25
N ALA A 308 22.05 1.70 0.14
CA ALA A 308 23.24 2.28 0.77
C ALA A 308 24.09 3.15 -0.19
N GLN A 309 23.80 3.11 -1.50
CA GLN A 309 24.61 3.70 -2.56
C GLN A 309 26.07 3.21 -2.56
N ILE A 310 26.28 1.94 -2.19
CA ILE A 310 27.59 1.28 -2.27
C ILE A 310 27.68 0.54 -3.60
N SER A 311 28.82 0.59 -4.27
CA SER A 311 28.98 -0.06 -5.58
C SER A 311 28.57 -1.53 -5.56
N PRO A 312 28.06 -2.08 -6.67
CA PRO A 312 27.55 -3.44 -6.69
C PRO A 312 28.56 -4.48 -6.19
N SER A 313 28.09 -5.52 -5.49
CA SER A 313 28.99 -6.56 -4.95
C SER A 313 29.41 -7.55 -6.03
N PHE A 314 28.44 -8.02 -6.83
CA PHE A 314 28.66 -9.14 -7.73
C PHE A 314 28.87 -8.71 -9.18
N PHE A 315 28.24 -7.61 -9.61
CA PHE A 315 28.35 -7.12 -10.98
C PHE A 315 28.64 -5.61 -10.99
N GLY A 316 29.94 -5.24 -11.00
CA GLY A 316 30.41 -3.87 -10.74
C GLY A 316 29.91 -2.74 -11.65
N THR A 317 29.07 -3.03 -12.64
CA THR A 317 28.40 -2.06 -13.51
C THR A 317 26.87 -2.14 -13.46
N ASP A 318 26.28 -2.92 -12.54
CA ASP A 318 24.83 -3.16 -12.45
C ASP A 318 24.04 -1.87 -12.22
N TYR A 319 24.47 -1.10 -11.22
CA TYR A 319 23.96 0.25 -10.97
C TYR A 319 25.10 1.20 -10.65
N THR A 320 24.81 2.49 -10.82
CA THR A 320 25.78 3.57 -10.58
C THR A 320 25.45 4.28 -9.29
N THR A 321 26.46 4.48 -8.45
CA THR A 321 26.32 5.09 -7.14
C THR A 321 26.88 6.51 -7.12
N GLY A 322 26.36 7.35 -6.22
CA GLY A 322 26.81 8.74 -6.09
C GLY A 322 26.31 9.66 -7.22
N VAL A 323 25.41 9.17 -8.07
CA VAL A 323 24.68 9.96 -9.07
C VAL A 323 23.32 10.30 -8.48
N GLN A 324 23.05 11.59 -8.24
CA GLN A 324 21.81 12.04 -7.59
C GLN A 324 20.55 11.48 -8.24
N ALA A 325 20.46 11.46 -9.58
CA ALA A 325 19.29 10.96 -10.29
C ALA A 325 19.01 9.45 -10.08
N ASN A 326 20.02 8.68 -9.65
CA ASN A 326 19.92 7.24 -9.43
C ASN A 326 19.88 6.88 -7.93
N ASP A 327 19.97 7.87 -7.05
CA ASP A 327 19.90 7.64 -5.60
C ASP A 327 18.44 7.43 -5.18
N PRO A 328 18.09 6.31 -4.51
CA PRO A 328 16.72 6.04 -4.06
C PRO A 328 16.09 7.15 -3.22
N TYR A 329 16.90 7.89 -2.45
CA TYR A 329 16.41 8.96 -1.57
C TYR A 329 16.38 10.33 -2.24
N TYR A 330 16.83 10.45 -3.50
CA TYR A 330 16.75 11.70 -4.25
C TYR A 330 15.46 11.74 -5.09
N PHE A 331 14.70 12.80 -4.90
CA PHE A 331 13.46 13.06 -5.62
C PHE A 331 13.73 14.18 -6.62
N THR A 332 13.49 13.94 -7.92
CA THR A 332 13.77 14.92 -8.98
C THR A 332 12.73 16.02 -9.07
N SER A 333 11.46 15.70 -8.82
CA SER A 333 10.35 16.68 -8.83
C SER A 333 9.23 16.25 -7.88
N PRO A 334 9.45 16.29 -6.55
CA PRO A 334 8.39 15.99 -5.60
C PRO A 334 7.27 17.04 -5.72
N GLN A 335 6.02 16.58 -5.77
CA GLN A 335 4.84 17.42 -5.93
C GLN A 335 4.76 18.55 -4.88
N TRP A 336 5.28 18.30 -3.67
CA TRP A 336 5.19 19.21 -2.53
C TRP A 336 6.29 20.28 -2.48
N ALA A 337 7.38 20.15 -3.25
CA ALA A 337 8.46 21.15 -3.24
C ALA A 337 8.82 21.74 -4.60
N GLY A 338 8.32 21.17 -5.69
CA GLY A 338 8.58 21.64 -7.06
C GLY A 338 10.06 21.68 -7.47
N THR A 339 10.96 21.17 -6.63
CA THR A 339 12.42 21.24 -6.77
C THR A 339 13.05 19.93 -6.30
N ALA A 340 14.10 19.51 -7.01
CA ALA A 340 14.79 18.26 -6.72
C ALA A 340 15.52 18.32 -5.37
N GLN A 341 15.37 17.29 -4.53
CA GLN A 341 16.02 17.23 -3.22
C GLN A 341 16.09 15.81 -2.65
N TYR A 342 16.95 15.62 -1.65
CA TYR A 342 16.96 14.43 -0.82
C TYR A 342 15.79 14.41 0.15
N VAL A 343 15.13 13.26 0.28
CA VAL A 343 14.00 13.05 1.18
C VAL A 343 14.33 11.88 2.12
N ASN A 344 14.99 12.20 3.22
CA ASN A 344 15.49 11.24 4.21
C ASN A 344 14.37 10.56 5.03
N CYS A 345 13.21 11.19 5.15
CA CYS A 345 12.04 10.60 5.82
C CYS A 345 11.28 9.57 4.96
N CYS A 346 11.67 9.37 3.70
CA CYS A 346 11.04 8.39 2.82
C CYS A 346 11.25 6.97 3.35
N LYS A 347 10.15 6.24 3.59
CA LYS A 347 10.18 4.83 3.95
C LYS A 347 10.48 3.98 2.72
N SER A 348 11.36 2.99 2.90
CA SER A 348 11.84 2.12 1.83
C SER A 348 11.52 0.66 2.13
N TYR A 349 11.05 -0.04 1.11
CA TYR A 349 10.52 -1.40 1.19
C TYR A 349 11.13 -2.25 0.08
N VAL A 350 11.36 -3.53 0.38
CA VAL A 350 11.70 -4.55 -0.62
C VAL A 350 10.62 -5.62 -0.58
N ILE A 351 10.03 -5.92 -1.72
CA ILE A 351 9.12 -7.06 -1.90
C ILE A 351 9.89 -8.15 -2.62
N ILE A 352 10.20 -9.23 -1.91
CA ILE A 352 10.80 -10.44 -2.48
C ILE A 352 9.66 -11.30 -3.01
N PHE A 353 9.61 -11.51 -4.31
CA PHE A 353 8.60 -12.31 -4.96
C PHE A 353 9.26 -13.55 -5.57
N THR A 354 8.98 -14.75 -5.06
CA THR A 354 9.63 -16.00 -5.48
C THR A 354 8.67 -17.20 -5.42
N ASP A 355 8.88 -18.18 -6.31
CA ASP A 355 8.18 -19.47 -6.32
C ASP A 355 8.90 -20.55 -5.49
N GLY A 356 10.10 -20.23 -4.99
CA GLY A 356 11.10 -21.26 -4.78
C GLY A 356 12.06 -21.02 -3.63
N GLN A 357 12.98 -21.98 -3.51
CA GLN A 357 13.94 -22.12 -2.43
C GLN A 357 15.25 -21.41 -2.77
N PRO A 358 16.00 -20.90 -1.78
CA PRO A 358 17.31 -20.32 -2.03
C PRO A 358 18.23 -21.37 -2.67
N THR A 359 18.85 -21.01 -3.78
CA THR A 359 19.90 -21.79 -4.46
C THR A 359 21.01 -20.86 -4.92
N GLN A 360 22.26 -21.34 -4.91
CA GLN A 360 23.45 -20.50 -5.14
C GLN A 360 23.52 -19.26 -4.23
N ASP A 361 23.17 -19.42 -2.95
CA ASP A 361 23.15 -18.37 -1.94
C ASP A 361 24.35 -18.52 -1.00
N ILE A 362 25.56 -18.28 -1.51
CA ILE A 362 26.82 -18.69 -0.87
C ILE A 362 27.82 -17.54 -0.64
N SER A 363 27.55 -16.36 -1.20
CA SER A 363 28.56 -15.31 -1.41
C SER A 363 28.33 -14.04 -0.58
N VAL A 364 27.36 -14.03 0.34
CA VAL A 364 27.16 -12.92 1.29
C VAL A 364 28.36 -12.81 2.24
N PRO A 365 28.84 -11.63 2.65
CA PRO A 365 29.99 -11.52 3.56
C PRO A 365 29.75 -12.18 4.93
N ALA A 366 30.76 -12.89 5.45
CA ALA A 366 30.68 -13.63 6.71
C ALA A 366 30.20 -12.81 7.93
N GLY A 367 30.43 -11.49 7.95
CA GLY A 367 29.93 -10.63 9.03
C GLY A 367 28.42 -10.37 8.99
N ILE A 368 27.73 -10.74 7.91
CA ILE A 368 26.27 -10.66 7.77
C ILE A 368 25.62 -12.04 7.86
N GLN A 369 26.32 -13.13 7.51
CA GLN A 369 25.78 -14.51 7.49
C GLN A 369 25.28 -15.07 8.83
N ASP A 370 25.43 -14.36 9.95
CA ASP A 370 25.02 -14.78 11.31
C ASP A 370 24.48 -13.59 12.13
N TYR A 371 24.02 -12.54 11.43
CA TYR A 371 23.70 -11.26 12.04
C TYR A 371 22.43 -11.33 12.91
N ALA A 372 21.38 -12.04 12.47
CA ALA A 372 20.14 -12.21 13.23
C ALA A 372 20.30 -13.16 14.43
N HIS A 373 21.26 -14.10 14.35
CA HIS A 373 21.58 -15.04 15.42
C HIS A 373 22.08 -14.34 16.68
N THR A 374 22.99 -13.37 16.51
CA THR A 374 23.55 -12.61 17.64
C THR A 374 22.51 -11.81 18.43
N ALA A 375 21.34 -11.57 17.85
CA ALA A 375 20.21 -10.88 18.46
C ALA A 375 19.15 -11.83 19.08
N ALA A 376 19.39 -13.14 19.14
CA ALA A 376 18.46 -14.15 19.68
C ALA A 376 17.06 -14.15 19.02
N SER A 377 16.99 -13.82 17.72
CA SER A 377 15.77 -13.33 17.07
C SER A 377 15.06 -14.30 16.10
N HIS A 378 15.58 -15.51 15.87
CA HIS A 378 14.96 -16.49 14.96
C HIS A 378 13.62 -17.00 15.50
N GLY A 379 12.57 -16.98 14.67
CA GLY A 379 11.24 -17.49 15.00
C GLY A 379 11.20 -19.02 15.14
N THR A 380 10.29 -19.50 16.00
CA THR A 380 9.72 -20.86 16.24
C THR A 380 10.54 -22.15 16.04
N SER A 381 11.79 -22.11 15.57
CA SER A 381 12.59 -23.27 15.20
C SER A 381 14.03 -23.11 15.69
N ASN A 382 14.41 -23.99 16.63
CA ASN A 382 15.72 -24.04 17.28
C ASN A 382 16.81 -24.54 16.30
N HIS A 383 17.33 -23.70 15.40
CA HIS A 383 18.29 -24.18 14.38
C HIS A 383 19.78 -23.85 14.60
N CYS A 384 20.18 -22.97 15.52
CA CYS A 384 21.51 -23.03 16.17
C CYS A 384 21.41 -22.33 17.55
N SER A 385 21.61 -23.02 18.67
CA SER A 385 21.34 -22.47 20.03
C SER A 385 22.57 -22.26 20.92
N SER A 386 23.75 -21.92 20.37
CA SER A 386 24.90 -21.55 21.21
C SER A 386 25.83 -20.50 20.60
N ALA A 387 26.54 -19.77 21.49
CA ALA A 387 27.48 -18.68 21.22
C ALA A 387 28.78 -19.09 20.48
N LEU A 388 28.75 -20.19 19.71
CA LEU A 388 29.87 -20.72 18.93
C LEU A 388 29.52 -20.96 17.45
N GLY A 389 28.37 -20.45 16.96
CA GLY A 389 27.84 -20.80 15.64
C GLY A 389 27.62 -22.32 15.54
N CYS A 390 27.16 -22.84 14.40
CA CYS A 390 27.14 -24.30 14.22
C CYS A 390 28.59 -24.83 14.00
N THR A 391 29.36 -24.90 15.09
CA THR A 391 30.67 -25.58 15.18
C THR A 391 30.63 -26.80 16.12
N GLY A 392 29.43 -27.30 16.41
CA GLY A 392 29.21 -28.42 17.33
C GLY A 392 28.94 -29.73 16.62
N THR A 393 29.95 -30.59 16.55
CA THR A 393 29.79 -32.02 16.27
C THR A 393 28.71 -32.62 17.18
N LEU A 394 27.58 -33.07 16.63
CA LEU A 394 26.70 -34.02 17.32
C LEU A 394 26.06 -34.98 16.32
N GLY A 395 26.56 -36.21 16.38
CA GLY A 395 26.08 -37.31 15.58
C GLY A 395 24.71 -37.77 16.02
N THR A 396 23.72 -37.57 15.17
CA THR A 396 22.69 -38.58 14.83
C THR A 396 22.07 -38.25 13.47
N HIS A 397 22.91 -38.15 12.44
CA HIS A 397 22.47 -38.41 11.07
C HIS A 397 23.38 -39.48 10.50
N SER A 398 22.83 -40.67 10.26
CA SER A 398 23.54 -41.75 9.60
C SER A 398 23.54 -41.49 8.10
N ASN A 399 24.65 -41.02 7.55
CA ASN A 399 24.98 -41.27 6.16
C ASN A 399 26.39 -41.87 6.06
N THR A 400 26.47 -43.00 5.38
CA THR A 400 27.68 -43.79 5.18
C THR A 400 28.54 -43.22 4.05
N SER A 401 28.94 -41.96 4.12
CA SER A 401 29.94 -41.41 3.19
C SER A 401 30.90 -40.47 3.91
N VAL A 402 31.88 -41.07 4.57
CA VAL A 402 33.06 -40.43 5.14
C VAL A 402 34.02 -40.05 4.00
N ALA A 403 33.87 -38.83 3.49
CA ALA A 403 34.94 -38.04 2.89
C ALA A 403 34.41 -36.62 2.66
N PHE A 404 35.13 -35.62 3.17
CA PHE A 404 34.97 -34.17 2.94
C PHE A 404 34.06 -33.36 3.89
N HIS A 405 34.49 -33.19 5.15
CA HIS A 405 34.15 -31.98 5.93
C HIS A 405 35.36 -31.56 6.79
N ASN A 406 36.20 -30.63 6.30
CA ASN A 406 37.34 -30.07 7.05
C ASN A 406 37.63 -28.56 6.80
N SER A 407 36.66 -27.77 6.32
CA SER A 407 36.79 -26.32 6.23
C SER A 407 35.49 -25.63 6.65
N LEU A 408 35.59 -24.33 6.96
CA LEU A 408 34.58 -23.37 7.47
C LEU A 408 33.33 -23.17 6.59
N THR A 409 32.78 -24.24 6.01
CA THR A 409 31.77 -24.22 4.95
C THR A 409 30.68 -25.26 5.19
N ASP A 410 30.29 -25.48 6.44
CA ASP A 410 29.41 -26.60 6.77
C ASP A 410 28.30 -26.21 7.74
N HIS A 411 27.31 -25.50 7.20
CA HIS A 411 26.00 -25.30 7.80
C HIS A 411 24.97 -26.00 6.90
N HIS A 412 24.82 -27.30 7.08
CA HIS A 412 23.85 -28.11 6.34
C HIS A 412 23.08 -29.01 7.32
N ASP A 413 21.95 -28.53 7.84
CA ASP A 413 20.99 -29.40 8.55
C ASP A 413 19.56 -29.20 8.02
N ASN A 414 19.11 -30.24 7.28
CA ASN A 414 17.73 -30.67 7.01
C ASN A 414 16.81 -29.74 6.19
N CYS A 415 17.07 -29.72 4.88
CA CYS A 415 16.73 -28.64 3.96
C CYS A 415 15.41 -28.78 3.13
N SER A 416 14.56 -29.81 3.28
CA SER A 416 13.37 -29.92 2.39
C SER A 416 12.06 -29.35 2.96
N ALA A 417 11.76 -29.56 4.25
CA ALA A 417 10.49 -29.14 4.84
C ALA A 417 10.49 -27.71 5.37
N TYR A 418 11.65 -27.18 5.78
CA TYR A 418 11.78 -25.80 6.27
C TYR A 418 11.68 -24.77 5.13
N TYR A 419 12.08 -25.16 3.92
CA TYR A 419 12.11 -24.30 2.74
C TYR A 419 10.83 -24.40 1.87
N GLY A 420 9.78 -25.09 2.33
CA GLY A 420 8.46 -25.08 1.68
C GLY A 420 8.33 -25.85 0.35
N GLY A 421 9.20 -26.83 0.07
CA GLY A 421 9.23 -27.55 -1.24
C GLY A 421 9.16 -29.07 -1.16
N THR A 422 9.09 -29.72 -2.34
CA THR A 422 9.18 -31.19 -2.48
C THR A 422 10.64 -31.67 -2.33
N THR A 423 10.85 -32.95 -2.06
CA THR A 423 12.04 -33.60 -1.46
C THR A 423 13.40 -33.51 -2.18
N SER A 424 13.67 -32.52 -3.03
CA SER A 424 15.02 -32.26 -3.55
C SER A 424 15.74 -31.27 -2.64
N ASP A 425 16.82 -31.72 -2.00
CA ASP A 425 17.55 -31.00 -0.96
C ASP A 425 18.23 -29.70 -1.49
N PRO A 426 17.69 -28.49 -1.22
CA PRO A 426 18.27 -27.22 -1.68
C PRO A 426 19.71 -26.98 -1.18
N CYS A 427 20.10 -27.64 -0.09
CA CYS A 427 21.48 -27.64 0.40
C CYS A 427 22.48 -28.18 -0.65
N LEU A 428 22.06 -29.08 -1.56
CA LEU A 428 22.92 -29.64 -2.62
C LEU A 428 23.19 -28.66 -3.78
N LEU A 429 22.38 -27.60 -3.90
CA LEU A 429 22.52 -26.56 -4.92
C LEU A 429 23.08 -25.24 -4.34
N GLY A 430 23.66 -25.30 -3.14
CA GLY A 430 24.20 -24.14 -2.43
C GLY A 430 23.11 -23.23 -1.83
N GLY A 431 21.98 -23.78 -1.40
CA GLY A 431 20.99 -23.04 -0.61
C GLY A 431 21.47 -22.75 0.82
N SER A 432 21.03 -21.63 1.39
CA SER A 432 21.43 -21.17 2.72
C SER A 432 20.26 -20.55 3.50
N HIS A 433 20.48 -20.29 4.79
CA HIS A 433 19.56 -19.55 5.64
C HIS A 433 19.82 -18.03 5.66
N ILE A 434 20.83 -17.52 4.95
CA ILE A 434 21.35 -16.15 5.10
C ILE A 434 20.31 -15.04 4.80
N LEU A 435 19.20 -15.38 4.14
CA LEU A 435 18.15 -14.42 3.79
C LEU A 435 17.59 -13.67 5.00
N ASP A 436 17.32 -14.36 6.12
CA ASP A 436 16.75 -13.72 7.31
C ASP A 436 17.80 -12.82 8.00
N ASP A 437 19.07 -13.22 8.02
CA ASP A 437 20.16 -12.38 8.52
C ASP A 437 20.33 -11.08 7.74
N VAL A 438 20.32 -11.16 6.40
CA VAL A 438 20.39 -9.97 5.54
C VAL A 438 19.15 -9.10 5.74
N ALA A 439 17.96 -9.70 5.91
CA ALA A 439 16.72 -8.98 6.17
C ALA A 439 16.78 -8.23 7.52
N TYR A 440 17.28 -8.88 8.57
CA TYR A 440 17.45 -8.25 9.89
C TYR A 440 18.49 -7.13 9.85
N TYR A 441 19.62 -7.33 9.16
CA TYR A 441 20.62 -6.28 8.93
C TYR A 441 20.02 -5.08 8.19
N ALA A 442 19.27 -5.33 7.12
CA ALA A 442 18.63 -4.29 6.32
C ALA A 442 17.60 -3.47 7.12
N HIS A 443 16.92 -4.12 8.07
CA HIS A 443 15.89 -3.50 8.90
C HIS A 443 16.46 -2.72 10.09
N THR A 444 17.54 -3.18 10.71
CA THR A 444 18.05 -2.60 11.97
C THR A 444 19.21 -1.63 11.79
N VAL A 445 19.90 -1.67 10.63
CA VAL A 445 21.08 -0.84 10.37
C VAL A 445 20.71 0.38 9.54
N ASP A 446 21.25 1.54 9.90
CA ASP A 446 21.22 2.72 9.05
C ASP A 446 22.11 2.52 7.82
N LEU A 447 21.50 2.31 6.66
CA LEU A 447 22.19 2.07 5.40
C LEU A 447 22.83 3.32 4.82
N ARG A 448 22.57 4.52 5.37
CA ARG A 448 23.15 5.78 4.90
C ARG A 448 24.05 6.46 5.90
N GLN A 449 24.59 5.72 6.86
CA GLN A 449 25.65 6.23 7.72
C GLN A 449 26.97 6.44 6.96
N THR A 450 27.90 7.20 7.55
CA THR A 450 29.21 7.54 6.94
C THR A 450 30.05 6.30 6.61
N THR A 451 29.96 5.24 7.42
CA THR A 451 30.65 3.97 7.19
C THR A 451 29.78 2.86 7.73
N LEU A 452 29.27 1.99 6.84
CA LEU A 452 28.38 0.91 7.26
C LEU A 452 29.18 -0.17 8.01
N PRO A 453 28.65 -0.68 9.14
CA PRO A 453 29.15 -1.86 9.80
C PRO A 453 29.26 -3.03 8.81
N VAL A 454 30.31 -3.83 8.95
CA VAL A 454 30.66 -4.97 8.06
C VAL A 454 31.12 -4.57 6.64
N LEU A 455 30.50 -3.56 6.02
CA LEU A 455 30.78 -3.19 4.62
C LEU A 455 31.93 -2.19 4.45
N GLY A 456 32.22 -1.37 5.46
CA GLY A 456 33.36 -0.43 5.44
C GLY A 456 33.25 0.72 4.44
N ALA A 457 32.09 0.90 3.81
CA ALA A 457 31.77 2.00 2.89
C ALA A 457 30.41 2.59 3.28
N GLY A 458 30.12 3.84 2.90
CA GLY A 458 28.84 4.48 3.20
C GLY A 458 28.68 5.85 2.54
N ASN A 459 27.44 6.32 2.47
CA ASN A 459 27.08 7.59 1.87
C ASN A 459 26.19 8.37 2.83
N ASN A 460 26.80 9.27 3.59
CA ASN A 460 26.17 9.99 4.69
C ASN A 460 24.87 10.71 4.26
N LEU A 461 23.74 10.26 4.78
CA LEU A 461 22.44 10.94 4.76
C LEU A 461 21.92 11.00 6.20
N SER A 462 21.25 12.09 6.57
CA SER A 462 20.84 12.31 7.95
C SER A 462 19.59 11.50 8.29
N GLY A 463 19.61 10.82 9.44
CA GLY A 463 18.50 10.03 9.98
C GLY A 463 18.59 8.57 9.59
N LEU A 464 17.82 7.69 10.24
CA LEU A 464 17.82 6.26 9.95
C LEU A 464 17.24 5.97 8.55
N GLN A 465 18.06 5.38 7.66
CA GLN A 465 17.60 4.82 6.40
C GLN A 465 17.72 3.29 6.42
N ASN A 466 16.63 2.62 6.77
CA ASN A 466 16.53 1.17 6.77
C ASN A 466 15.54 0.66 5.71
N LEU A 467 15.47 -0.66 5.54
CA LEU A 467 14.54 -1.35 4.63
C LEU A 467 13.58 -2.22 5.42
N ASN A 468 12.30 -2.16 5.04
CA ASN A 468 11.30 -3.13 5.50
C ASN A 468 11.10 -4.20 4.44
N ILE A 469 11.26 -5.45 4.83
CA ILE A 469 11.25 -6.60 3.94
C ILE A 469 9.88 -7.26 3.99
N TYR A 470 9.29 -7.41 2.80
CA TYR A 470 8.10 -8.17 2.55
C TYR A 470 8.48 -9.38 1.71
N THR A 471 7.96 -10.55 2.06
CA THR A 471 8.22 -11.77 1.28
C THR A 471 6.92 -12.33 0.76
N PHE A 472 6.91 -12.66 -0.51
CA PHE A 472 5.78 -13.18 -1.23
C PHE A 472 6.14 -14.55 -1.81
N PHE A 473 5.54 -15.62 -1.29
CA PHE A 473 5.69 -16.97 -1.80
C PHE A 473 4.57 -17.31 -2.79
N ALA A 474 4.92 -17.40 -4.06
CA ALA A 474 3.97 -17.72 -5.12
C ALA A 474 3.96 -19.23 -5.43
N PHE A 475 2.80 -19.76 -5.83
CA PHE A 475 2.60 -21.14 -6.31
C PHE A 475 2.93 -22.26 -5.30
N GLY A 476 3.05 -21.92 -4.01
CA GLY A 476 3.35 -22.88 -2.95
C GLY A 476 2.74 -22.53 -1.58
N THR A 477 3.01 -23.38 -0.58
CA THR A 477 2.66 -23.12 0.83
C THR A 477 3.83 -23.46 1.76
N GLY A 478 4.00 -22.70 2.86
CA GLY A 478 4.86 -23.13 3.96
C GLY A 478 6.36 -22.83 3.83
N ALA A 479 6.75 -21.76 3.13
CA ALA A 479 8.15 -21.31 3.05
C ALA A 479 8.63 -20.64 4.37
N ASN A 480 9.18 -21.40 5.30
CA ASN A 480 9.54 -20.86 6.63
C ASN A 480 10.70 -19.87 6.58
N ILE A 481 11.69 -20.04 5.69
CA ILE A 481 12.76 -19.04 5.53
C ILE A 481 12.23 -17.66 5.11
N LEU A 482 11.20 -17.62 4.27
CA LEU A 482 10.54 -16.38 3.87
C LEU A 482 9.73 -15.80 5.04
N LYS A 483 9.07 -16.64 5.84
CA LYS A 483 8.40 -16.20 7.07
C LYS A 483 9.38 -15.59 8.08
N ASP A 484 10.52 -16.24 8.30
CA ASP A 484 11.55 -15.75 9.22
C ASP A 484 12.14 -14.44 8.70
N ALA A 485 12.46 -14.33 7.41
CA ALA A 485 12.92 -13.08 6.80
C ALA A 485 11.88 -11.95 6.89
N ALA A 486 10.59 -12.24 6.70
CA ALA A 486 9.51 -11.26 6.87
C ALA A 486 9.31 -10.82 8.33
N LYS A 487 9.51 -11.74 9.28
CA LYS A 487 9.46 -11.48 10.73
C LYS A 487 10.58 -10.53 11.13
N VAL A 488 11.84 -10.89 10.86
CA VAL A 488 13.00 -10.12 11.30
C VAL A 488 13.27 -8.89 10.43
N GLY A 489 12.78 -8.89 9.19
CA GLY A 489 12.98 -7.81 8.22
C GLY A 489 11.94 -6.69 8.25
N GLY A 490 10.91 -6.75 9.09
CA GLY A 490 9.89 -5.69 9.12
C GLY A 490 8.99 -5.64 10.35
N PHE A 491 9.51 -6.08 11.50
CA PHE A 491 8.83 -5.92 12.79
C PHE A 491 8.78 -4.45 13.22
N THR A 492 7.92 -4.14 14.18
CA THR A 492 7.87 -2.84 14.84
C THR A 492 8.20 -3.04 16.31
N ASP A 493 9.39 -2.63 16.72
CA ASP A 493 9.88 -2.75 18.08
C ASP A 493 9.00 -1.96 19.07
N GLN A 494 8.34 -2.68 19.99
CA GLN A 494 7.45 -2.09 20.99
C GLN A 494 8.11 -1.91 22.35
N ASN A 495 9.20 -2.61 22.64
CA ASN A 495 9.83 -2.61 23.95
C ASN A 495 11.24 -1.98 23.96
N GLY A 496 11.76 -1.60 22.78
CA GLY A 496 13.05 -0.93 22.60
C GLY A 496 14.25 -1.87 22.61
N ASN A 497 14.05 -3.19 22.48
CA ASN A 497 15.13 -4.18 22.48
C ASN A 497 15.70 -4.46 21.08
N ASN A 498 15.07 -3.92 20.03
CA ASN A 498 15.41 -4.12 18.62
C ASN A 498 15.38 -5.60 18.17
N ILE A 499 14.50 -6.41 18.78
CA ILE A 499 14.34 -7.85 18.55
C ILE A 499 12.83 -8.15 18.40
N PRO A 500 12.39 -8.98 17.43
CA PRO A 500 11.00 -9.39 17.30
C PRO A 500 10.64 -10.53 18.28
N ASP A 501 10.64 -10.25 19.58
CA ASP A 501 10.40 -11.23 20.65
C ASP A 501 8.93 -11.32 21.07
N LEU A 502 8.11 -10.30 20.77
CA LEU A 502 6.69 -10.28 21.08
C LEU A 502 5.86 -10.46 19.80
N PRO A 503 4.83 -11.34 19.79
CA PRO A 503 3.92 -11.46 18.64
C PRO A 503 3.31 -10.11 18.21
N ALA A 504 3.05 -9.22 19.17
CA ALA A 504 2.54 -7.88 18.90
C ALA A 504 3.47 -7.01 18.03
N GLU A 505 4.74 -7.38 17.84
CA GLU A 505 5.71 -6.64 17.04
C GLU A 505 5.73 -7.07 15.57
N TYR A 506 5.24 -8.26 15.25
CA TYR A 506 5.33 -8.82 13.90
C TYR A 506 4.07 -9.52 13.38
N ASP A 507 3.08 -9.80 14.22
CA ASP A 507 1.84 -10.52 13.90
C ASP A 507 0.66 -9.84 14.63
N THR A 508 0.07 -8.83 13.98
CA THR A 508 -0.99 -7.99 14.53
C THR A 508 -2.27 -8.04 13.71
N VAL A 509 -2.17 -8.47 12.45
CA VAL A 509 -3.28 -8.57 11.51
C VAL A 509 -3.33 -9.96 10.91
N ASN A 510 -4.52 -10.38 10.52
CA ASN A 510 -4.67 -11.62 9.77
C ASN A 510 -4.33 -11.36 8.30
N ASN A 511 -3.28 -12.00 7.79
CA ASN A 511 -2.74 -11.75 6.44
C ASN A 511 -3.72 -12.18 5.33
N LEU A 512 -4.67 -13.06 5.66
CA LEU A 512 -5.71 -13.53 4.74
C LEU A 512 -6.84 -12.50 4.57
N THR A 513 -7.25 -11.84 5.64
CA THR A 513 -8.47 -11.01 5.71
C THR A 513 -8.21 -9.52 5.92
N GLY A 514 -6.99 -9.15 6.33
CA GLY A 514 -6.64 -7.78 6.72
C GLY A 514 -7.30 -7.32 8.02
N ALA A 515 -7.99 -8.21 8.74
CA ALA A 515 -8.64 -7.90 10.00
C ALA A 515 -7.61 -7.84 11.15
N SER A 516 -7.91 -7.08 12.20
CA SER A 516 -7.10 -7.07 13.41
C SER A 516 -7.16 -8.42 14.12
N GLY A 517 -6.00 -8.89 14.60
CA GLY A 517 -5.86 -10.15 15.31
C GLY A 517 -4.74 -11.01 14.72
N ALA A 518 -3.91 -11.58 15.59
CA ALA A 518 -2.79 -12.42 15.20
C ALA A 518 -3.27 -13.75 14.58
N ASP A 519 -2.62 -14.18 13.50
CA ASP A 519 -2.94 -15.46 12.82
C ASP A 519 -1.78 -16.47 12.82
N GLY A 520 -0.67 -16.13 13.50
CA GLY A 520 0.53 -16.95 13.59
C GLY A 520 1.46 -16.79 12.38
N VAL A 521 1.15 -15.89 11.45
CA VAL A 521 1.95 -15.57 10.27
C VAL A 521 2.42 -14.12 10.38
N PRO A 522 3.72 -13.82 10.14
CA PRO A 522 4.19 -12.44 10.21
C PRO A 522 3.45 -11.53 9.21
N ASP A 523 3.06 -10.31 9.62
CA ASP A 523 2.26 -9.33 8.87
C ASP A 523 2.87 -8.97 7.48
N ASN A 524 4.16 -9.23 7.28
CA ASN A 524 4.90 -8.95 6.04
C ASN A 524 5.08 -10.18 5.13
N PHE A 525 4.59 -11.36 5.54
CA PHE A 525 4.65 -12.59 4.75
C PHE A 525 3.32 -12.84 4.04
N PHE A 526 3.37 -13.10 2.73
CA PHE A 526 2.20 -13.44 1.95
C PHE A 526 2.49 -14.71 1.14
N GLU A 527 1.49 -15.58 1.01
CA GLU A 527 1.55 -16.72 0.12
C GLU A 527 0.30 -16.79 -0.75
N ALA A 528 0.45 -17.33 -1.96
CA ALA A 528 -0.65 -17.55 -2.89
C ALA A 528 -0.40 -18.84 -3.69
N VAL A 529 -1.39 -19.72 -3.70
CA VAL A 529 -1.32 -21.00 -4.43
C VAL A 529 -1.81 -20.89 -5.88
N ASP A 530 -2.53 -19.83 -6.21
CA ASP A 530 -3.08 -19.57 -7.53
C ASP A 530 -3.05 -18.07 -7.83
N ALA A 531 -3.26 -17.70 -9.09
CA ALA A 531 -3.14 -16.30 -9.49
C ALA A 531 -4.30 -15.39 -9.07
N PHE A 532 -5.49 -15.93 -8.75
CA PHE A 532 -6.57 -15.09 -8.22
C PHE A 532 -6.21 -14.60 -6.81
N GLN A 533 -5.65 -15.50 -6.01
CA GLN A 533 -5.09 -15.13 -4.71
C GLN A 533 -3.90 -14.20 -4.88
N LEU A 534 -3.05 -14.44 -5.89
CA LEU A 534 -1.84 -13.64 -6.14
C LEU A 534 -2.13 -12.15 -6.31
N GLU A 535 -3.11 -11.78 -7.16
CA GLU A 535 -3.48 -10.38 -7.38
C GLU A 535 -3.98 -9.73 -6.08
N GLY A 536 -4.97 -10.34 -5.43
CA GLY A 536 -5.55 -9.80 -4.20
C GLY A 536 -4.53 -9.67 -3.06
N ARG A 537 -3.62 -10.65 -2.92
CA ARG A 537 -2.55 -10.67 -1.92
C ARG A 537 -1.48 -9.63 -2.21
N LEU A 538 -1.08 -9.45 -3.47
CA LEU A 538 -0.10 -8.44 -3.87
C LEU A 538 -0.68 -7.03 -3.66
N LEU A 539 -1.95 -6.80 -4.02
CA LEU A 539 -2.64 -5.54 -3.72
C LEU A 539 -2.71 -5.28 -2.22
N ALA A 540 -3.06 -6.29 -1.41
CA ALA A 540 -3.07 -6.17 0.05
C ALA A 540 -1.67 -5.87 0.63
N THR A 541 -0.62 -6.47 0.06
CA THR A 541 0.79 -6.20 0.42
C THR A 541 1.14 -4.74 0.18
N ILE A 542 0.86 -4.24 -1.03
CA ILE A 542 1.13 -2.84 -1.40
C ILE A 542 0.26 -1.88 -0.58
N ALA A 543 -0.99 -2.24 -0.28
CA ALA A 543 -1.86 -1.49 0.61
C ALA A 543 -1.25 -1.34 2.01
N SER A 544 -0.75 -2.45 2.58
CA SER A 544 -0.07 -2.47 3.88
C SER A 544 1.17 -1.57 3.88
N ILE A 545 1.99 -1.65 2.83
CA ILE A 545 3.17 -0.78 2.64
C ILE A 545 2.78 0.69 2.59
N LEU A 546 1.79 1.04 1.76
CA LEU A 546 1.30 2.41 1.63
C LEU A 546 0.71 2.91 2.95
N GLN A 547 0.05 2.05 3.73
CA GLN A 547 -0.53 2.40 5.03
C GLN A 547 0.58 2.68 6.06
N LYS A 548 1.62 1.83 6.12
CA LYS A 548 2.81 2.06 6.97
C LYS A 548 3.63 3.28 6.53
N SER A 549 3.56 3.67 5.26
CA SER A 549 4.20 4.88 4.76
C SER A 549 3.37 6.14 5.07
N ALA A 550 2.04 6.00 5.09
CA ALA A 550 1.11 7.08 5.41
C ALA A 550 1.03 7.41 6.90
N SER A 551 1.37 6.45 7.78
CA SER A 551 1.42 6.66 9.25
C SER A 551 2.47 7.69 9.67
N GLY A 552 3.35 8.11 8.75
CA GLY A 552 4.28 9.23 8.93
C GLY A 552 3.71 10.62 8.68
N THR A 553 2.39 10.79 8.55
CA THR A 553 1.81 12.14 8.50
C THR A 553 1.84 12.76 9.90
N ALA A 554 2.72 13.75 10.08
CA ALA A 554 2.81 14.54 11.29
C ALA A 554 1.44 15.11 11.62
N VAL A 555 0.96 14.75 12.80
CA VAL A 555 -0.18 15.38 13.43
C VAL A 555 0.19 16.83 13.70
N SER A 556 -0.51 17.78 13.07
CA SER A 556 -0.27 19.21 13.30
C SER A 556 -1.40 19.79 14.15
N VAL A 557 -0.99 20.56 15.16
CA VAL A 557 -1.78 21.31 16.15
C VAL A 557 -2.71 20.47 17.01
N LEU A 558 -2.14 19.95 18.10
CA LEU A 558 -2.90 19.48 19.27
C LEU A 558 -3.55 20.69 19.95
N ALA A 559 -4.85 20.83 19.78
CA ALA A 559 -5.59 21.92 20.39
C ALA A 559 -6.49 21.34 21.50
N THR A 560 -6.21 21.71 22.75
CA THR A 560 -6.85 21.11 23.93
C THR A 560 -7.63 22.12 24.75
N SER A 561 -8.82 21.75 25.19
CA SER A 561 -9.53 22.47 26.25
C SER A 561 -9.92 21.51 27.37
N SER A 562 -9.76 21.96 28.62
CA SER A 562 -10.07 21.19 29.82
C SER A 562 -11.34 21.70 30.49
N THR A 563 -12.25 20.80 30.86
CA THR A 563 -13.44 21.12 31.64
C THR A 563 -13.38 20.55 33.05
N GLY A 564 -12.58 21.14 33.96
CA GLY A 564 -12.57 20.74 35.39
C GLY A 564 -12.28 19.23 35.59
N ASP A 565 -12.63 18.67 36.75
CA ASP A 565 -12.66 17.21 36.93
C ASP A 565 -13.69 16.64 35.94
N GLY A 566 -13.27 15.81 34.97
CA GLY A 566 -14.18 15.31 33.93
C GLY A 566 -13.47 14.86 32.65
N ALA A 567 -13.39 15.75 31.65
CA ALA A 567 -12.92 15.42 30.31
C ALA A 567 -12.04 16.50 29.69
N LEU A 568 -11.17 16.09 28.78
CA LEU A 568 -10.36 16.94 27.93
C LEU A 568 -10.72 16.66 26.46
N TYR A 569 -10.87 17.73 25.69
CA TYR A 569 -11.17 17.63 24.26
C TYR A 569 -9.95 18.00 23.45
N GLN A 570 -9.57 17.11 22.54
CA GLN A 570 -8.39 17.23 21.70
C GLN A 570 -8.80 17.19 20.24
N SER A 571 -8.40 18.21 19.49
CA SER A 571 -8.53 18.22 18.03
C SER A 571 -7.16 18.04 17.37
N TYR A 572 -7.16 17.37 16.22
CA TYR A 572 -5.99 17.13 15.40
C TYR A 572 -6.38 16.78 13.96
N PHE A 573 -5.42 16.71 13.05
CA PHE A 573 -5.68 16.30 11.66
C PHE A 573 -4.54 15.50 11.05
N TYR A 574 -4.87 14.72 10.02
CA TYR A 574 -3.90 14.10 9.12
C TYR A 574 -3.92 14.80 7.76
N PRO A 575 -2.78 15.33 7.28
CA PRO A 575 -2.64 15.85 5.92
C PRO A 575 -3.03 14.85 4.84
N SER A 576 -2.76 13.56 5.06
CA SER A 576 -3.15 12.47 4.17
C SER A 576 -3.31 11.16 4.93
N LYS A 577 -4.32 10.37 4.57
CA LYS A 577 -4.58 9.05 5.14
C LYS A 577 -4.92 8.09 4.01
N LEU A 578 -4.29 6.92 3.98
CA LEU A 578 -4.64 5.90 3.01
C LEU A 578 -5.96 5.23 3.39
N GLU A 579 -6.86 5.10 2.42
CA GLU A 579 -8.03 4.24 2.52
C GLU A 579 -7.72 2.86 1.95
N SER A 580 -7.61 1.86 2.82
CA SER A 580 -7.16 0.51 2.45
C SER A 580 -8.07 -0.18 1.43
N SER A 581 -9.38 0.13 1.39
CA SER A 581 -10.32 -0.49 0.44
C SER A 581 -10.22 0.05 -0.99
N THR A 582 -9.76 1.29 -1.17
CA THR A 582 -9.68 1.95 -2.49
C THR A 582 -8.26 2.27 -2.92
N LEU A 583 -7.28 2.09 -2.03
CA LEU A 583 -5.87 2.48 -2.20
C LEU A 583 -5.70 3.96 -2.55
N ASN A 584 -6.67 4.79 -2.18
CA ASN A 584 -6.65 6.22 -2.40
C ASN A 584 -6.23 6.94 -1.12
N PHE A 585 -5.43 7.99 -1.31
CA PHE A 585 -5.07 8.91 -0.26
C PHE A 585 -6.19 9.93 -0.08
N VAL A 586 -6.77 9.95 1.11
CA VAL A 586 -7.73 10.94 1.56
C VAL A 586 -6.98 12.04 2.28
N ASN A 587 -7.00 13.25 1.73
CA ASN A 587 -6.25 14.37 2.27
C ASN A 587 -7.05 15.14 3.33
N TRP A 588 -6.38 15.89 4.21
CA TRP A 588 -7.01 16.85 5.12
C TRP A 588 -8.18 16.27 5.93
N VAL A 589 -7.89 15.21 6.68
CA VAL A 589 -8.85 14.48 7.50
C VAL A 589 -8.77 15.01 8.93
N GLY A 590 -9.83 15.66 9.42
CA GLY A 590 -9.87 16.21 10.77
C GLY A 590 -10.49 15.26 11.80
N TYR A 591 -10.00 15.37 13.03
CA TYR A 591 -10.41 14.59 14.19
C TYR A 591 -10.66 15.52 15.37
N THR A 592 -11.69 15.20 16.15
CA THR A 592 -11.94 15.80 17.47
C THR A 592 -12.42 14.72 18.40
N GLN A 593 -11.72 14.53 19.52
CA GLN A 593 -11.99 13.46 20.45
C GLN A 593 -12.10 13.93 21.89
N GLY A 594 -12.87 13.20 22.69
CA GLY A 594 -12.98 13.39 24.14
C GLY A 594 -12.21 12.31 24.90
N LEU A 595 -11.34 12.74 25.82
CA LEU A 595 -10.54 11.89 26.69
C LEU A 595 -10.92 12.16 28.14
N PHE A 596 -10.76 11.18 29.02
CA PHE A 596 -10.94 11.40 30.44
C PHE A 596 -9.74 12.17 31.02
N LEU A 597 -10.03 13.03 31.99
CA LEU A 597 -9.03 13.65 32.85
C LEU A 597 -9.28 13.16 34.27
N ASP A 598 -8.33 12.39 34.81
CA ASP A 598 -8.45 11.87 36.17
C ASP A 598 -8.08 12.92 37.24
N THR A 599 -8.33 12.61 38.51
CA THR A 599 -8.08 13.52 39.64
C THR A 599 -6.59 13.82 39.86
N PHE A 600 -5.70 12.99 39.28
CA PHE A 600 -4.25 13.15 39.35
C PHE A 600 -3.69 13.93 38.15
N GLY A 601 -4.55 14.33 37.21
CA GLY A 601 -4.18 15.06 36.01
C GLY A 601 -3.68 14.18 34.86
N ASN A 602 -3.85 12.85 34.95
CA ASN A 602 -3.53 11.97 33.84
C ASN A 602 -4.67 11.96 32.82
N LEU A 603 -4.29 11.83 31.55
CA LEU A 603 -5.23 11.57 30.46
C LEU A 603 -5.51 10.08 30.39
N ARG A 604 -6.77 9.70 30.20
CA ARG A 604 -7.19 8.30 30.06
C ARG A 604 -8.13 8.09 28.88
N GLU A 605 -7.98 6.93 28.23
CA GLU A 605 -8.89 6.46 27.18
C GLU A 605 -10.09 5.70 27.77
N ASP A 606 -11.13 5.45 26.97
CA ASP A 606 -12.30 4.64 27.32
C ASP A 606 -12.10 3.22 26.77
N THR A 607 -11.28 2.42 27.44
CA THR A 607 -10.79 1.14 26.89
C THR A 607 -11.93 0.16 26.64
N ASN A 608 -12.94 0.17 27.51
CA ASN A 608 -14.08 -0.75 27.43
C ASN A 608 -15.29 -0.14 26.70
N GLY A 609 -15.23 1.15 26.33
CA GLY A 609 -16.27 1.86 25.58
C GLY A 609 -17.56 2.07 26.38
N ASP A 610 -17.49 2.11 27.71
CA ASP A 610 -18.67 2.25 28.57
C ASP A 610 -19.01 3.72 28.90
N GLY A 611 -18.14 4.66 28.50
CA GLY A 611 -18.29 6.09 28.71
C GLY A 611 -18.11 6.53 30.17
N ARG A 612 -17.49 5.71 31.02
CA ARG A 612 -17.25 5.98 32.44
C ARG A 612 -15.80 5.71 32.81
N LEU A 613 -15.20 6.66 33.53
CA LEU A 613 -13.83 6.49 34.00
C LEU A 613 -13.74 5.45 35.14
N VAL A 614 -13.13 4.30 34.86
CA VAL A 614 -12.79 3.23 35.80
C VAL A 614 -11.31 2.91 35.68
N TYR A 615 -10.52 3.25 36.70
CA TYR A 615 -9.05 3.24 36.62
C TYR A 615 -8.47 1.87 36.25
N GLN A 616 -9.07 0.78 36.72
CA GLN A 616 -8.61 -0.58 36.44
C GLN A 616 -8.85 -1.03 35.00
N ASN A 617 -9.75 -0.37 34.28
CA ASN A 617 -10.11 -0.72 32.90
C ASN A 617 -9.53 0.31 31.91
N ASP A 618 -9.46 1.57 32.30
CA ASP A 618 -9.13 2.70 31.44
C ASP A 618 -7.66 3.08 31.52
N ASN A 619 -6.95 2.85 30.42
CA ASN A 619 -5.51 3.02 30.36
C ASN A 619 -5.13 4.51 30.44
N ILE A 620 -4.03 4.79 31.14
CA ILE A 620 -3.37 6.09 31.12
C ILE A 620 -2.69 6.25 29.76
N ILE A 621 -2.89 7.40 29.13
CA ILE A 621 -2.28 7.74 27.84
C ILE A 621 -1.28 8.89 28.00
N THR A 622 -0.14 8.74 27.34
CA THR A 622 0.84 9.81 27.20
C THR A 622 1.19 10.00 25.74
N THR A 623 1.30 11.26 25.32
CA THR A 623 1.73 11.60 23.97
C THR A 623 3.19 12.00 23.99
N GLN A 624 3.96 11.57 22.99
CA GLN A 624 5.36 11.91 22.84
C GLN A 624 5.67 12.26 21.38
N TYR A 625 6.59 13.19 21.17
CA TYR A 625 7.15 13.46 19.86
C TYR A 625 8.51 12.79 19.75
N ASP A 626 8.67 11.90 18.78
CA ASP A 626 9.93 11.22 18.56
C ASP A 626 10.90 12.12 17.81
N ASN A 627 11.87 12.68 18.55
CA ASN A 627 12.93 13.52 18.01
C ASN A 627 14.27 12.78 17.88
N ASN A 628 14.30 11.46 18.06
CA ASN A 628 15.52 10.67 17.91
C ASN A 628 15.76 10.37 16.44
N THR A 629 16.79 10.98 15.84
CA THR A 629 17.13 10.78 14.42
C THR A 629 17.47 9.34 14.06
N ALA A 630 17.86 8.52 15.04
CA ALA A 630 18.14 7.10 14.86
C ALA A 630 16.90 6.21 15.04
N SER A 631 15.73 6.78 15.36
CA SER A 631 14.51 6.03 15.60
C SER A 631 13.74 5.75 14.30
N PRO A 632 13.13 4.56 14.14
CA PRO A 632 12.27 4.27 13.00
C PRO A 632 11.01 5.15 12.95
N THR A 633 10.62 5.76 14.06
CA THR A 633 9.48 6.67 14.15
C THR A 633 9.89 8.15 14.21
N TYR A 634 11.13 8.49 13.83
CA TYR A 634 11.63 9.86 13.85
C TYR A 634 10.67 10.84 13.17
N GLY A 635 10.35 11.92 13.88
CA GLY A 635 9.47 12.99 13.42
C GLY A 635 7.98 12.72 13.63
N GLN A 636 7.59 11.65 14.33
CA GLN A 636 6.20 11.26 14.56
C GLN A 636 5.70 11.61 15.96
N VAL A 637 4.39 11.85 16.07
CA VAL A 637 3.68 11.95 17.34
C VAL A 637 3.13 10.56 17.67
N LEU A 638 3.56 10.03 18.82
CA LEU A 638 3.26 8.68 19.27
C LEU A 638 2.48 8.70 20.58
N VAL A 639 1.76 7.61 20.85
CA VAL A 639 0.98 7.39 22.05
C VAL A 639 1.50 6.16 22.77
N ASN A 640 1.79 6.31 24.06
CA ASN A 640 2.08 5.21 24.96
C ASN A 640 0.90 5.01 25.91
N LYS A 641 0.51 3.75 26.11
CA LYS A 641 -0.58 3.35 27.00
C LYS A 641 -0.02 2.62 28.22
N PHE A 642 -0.56 2.91 29.39
CA PHE A 642 -0.16 2.32 30.67
C PHE A 642 -1.38 1.77 31.41
N VAL A 643 -1.20 0.62 32.06
CA VAL A 643 -2.21 -0.04 32.89
C VAL A 643 -2.07 0.42 34.34
N ASP A 644 -3.21 0.59 35.01
CA ASP A 644 -3.36 0.88 36.44
C ASP A 644 -4.30 -0.17 37.05
N ALA A 645 -3.83 -1.41 37.13
CA ALA A 645 -4.63 -2.55 37.56
C ALA A 645 -4.99 -2.48 39.04
N ASN A 646 -4.19 -1.77 39.84
CA ASN A 646 -4.43 -1.58 41.26
C ASN A 646 -5.43 -0.43 41.54
N GLY A 647 -5.64 0.48 40.58
CA GLY A 647 -6.58 1.59 40.63
C GLY A 647 -6.15 2.74 41.55
N ASP A 648 -4.85 2.93 41.77
CA ASP A 648 -4.30 3.96 42.64
C ASP A 648 -4.09 5.31 41.95
N GLY A 649 -4.36 5.38 40.64
CA GLY A 649 -4.19 6.60 39.84
C GLY A 649 -2.80 6.76 39.24
N THR A 650 -1.92 5.78 39.42
CA THR A 650 -0.56 5.76 38.87
C THR A 650 -0.36 4.54 37.97
N ALA A 651 0.56 4.66 37.01
CA ALA A 651 0.92 3.52 36.18
C ALA A 651 1.66 2.46 37.03
N ASP A 652 1.25 1.19 36.92
CA ASP A 652 1.89 0.08 37.65
C ASP A 652 3.36 -0.15 37.23
N SER A 653 3.73 0.33 36.05
CA SER A 653 5.05 0.18 35.45
C SER A 653 5.51 1.47 34.77
N THR A 654 6.82 1.71 34.79
CA THR A 654 7.45 2.78 34.00
C THR A 654 7.54 2.43 32.52
N THR A 655 7.39 1.16 32.16
CA THR A 655 7.35 0.69 30.78
C THR A 655 5.89 0.61 30.33
N PRO A 656 5.53 1.21 29.19
CA PRO A 656 4.16 1.17 28.68
C PRO A 656 3.72 -0.26 28.34
N SER A 657 2.44 -0.55 28.52
CA SER A 657 1.83 -1.81 28.09
C SER A 657 1.65 -1.88 26.57
N GLN A 658 1.53 -0.71 25.93
CA GLN A 658 1.54 -0.55 24.47
C GLN A 658 2.32 0.74 24.15
N ALA A 659 3.48 0.60 23.52
CA ALA A 659 4.32 1.74 23.13
C ALA A 659 4.10 2.14 21.68
N ASN A 660 4.49 3.38 21.35
CA ASN A 660 4.67 3.88 19.99
C ASN A 660 3.43 3.73 19.08
N LYS A 661 2.23 3.84 19.65
CA LYS A 661 0.97 3.75 18.90
C LYS A 661 0.65 5.07 18.18
N ALA A 662 -0.17 5.01 17.14
CA ALA A 662 -0.63 6.21 16.45
C ALA A 662 -1.69 6.95 17.28
N LEU A 663 -1.87 8.25 17.05
CA LEU A 663 -2.90 9.03 17.74
C LEU A 663 -4.33 8.53 17.43
N SER A 664 -4.53 7.90 16.26
CA SER A 664 -5.78 7.25 15.88
C SER A 664 -6.09 5.96 16.63
N ASP A 665 -5.12 5.39 17.35
CA ASP A 665 -5.28 4.13 18.10
C ASP A 665 -5.78 4.37 19.53
N ILE A 666 -5.93 5.64 19.93
CA ILE A 666 -6.61 5.99 21.18
C ILE A 666 -8.07 5.59 21.06
N LEU A 667 -8.64 5.03 22.14
CA LEU A 667 -10.06 4.75 22.26
C LEU A 667 -10.76 5.88 23.01
N PRO A 668 -11.21 6.96 22.34
CA PRO A 668 -11.82 8.08 23.05
C PRO A 668 -13.26 7.76 23.48
N ILE A 669 -13.76 8.55 24.44
CA ILE A 669 -15.17 8.55 24.87
C ILE A 669 -16.09 8.76 23.65
N TRP A 670 -15.67 9.62 22.74
CA TRP A 670 -16.30 9.87 21.45
C TRP A 670 -15.30 10.48 20.47
N GLU A 671 -15.56 10.29 19.17
CA GLU A 671 -14.78 10.88 18.07
C GLU A 671 -15.74 11.51 17.04
N ALA A 672 -15.62 12.82 16.83
CA ALA A 672 -16.55 13.62 16.02
C ALA A 672 -16.61 13.18 14.56
N GLY A 673 -15.45 12.91 13.94
CA GLY A 673 -15.36 12.58 12.53
C GLY A 673 -16.08 11.28 12.20
N LYS A 674 -15.93 10.25 13.05
CA LYS A 674 -16.64 8.97 13.01
C LYS A 674 -18.14 9.17 13.16
N GLN A 675 -18.58 9.95 14.16
CA GLN A 675 -20.01 10.25 14.36
C GLN A 675 -20.61 10.97 13.15
N LEU A 676 -19.90 11.96 12.60
CA LEU A 676 -20.31 12.65 11.38
C LEU A 676 -20.30 11.74 10.15
N ALA A 677 -19.34 10.83 10.01
CA ALA A 677 -19.27 9.88 8.91
C ALA A 677 -20.47 8.90 8.95
N LEU A 678 -20.88 8.47 10.14
CA LEU A 678 -22.06 7.61 10.35
C LEU A 678 -23.40 8.34 10.11
N MET A 679 -23.44 9.66 10.28
CA MET A 679 -24.63 10.48 10.07
C MET A 679 -24.99 10.64 8.58
N ASP A 680 -26.27 10.50 8.24
CA ASP A 680 -26.77 10.74 6.89
C ASP A 680 -26.61 12.23 6.49
N PRO A 681 -26.17 12.56 5.26
CA PRO A 681 -26.03 13.95 4.82
C PRO A 681 -27.31 14.79 4.93
N ASN A 682 -28.50 14.18 4.84
CA ASN A 682 -29.77 14.89 4.93
C ASN A 682 -30.21 15.13 6.37
N SER A 683 -29.73 14.35 7.34
CA SER A 683 -30.05 14.56 8.77
C SER A 683 -29.17 15.61 9.44
N ARG A 684 -28.12 16.09 8.76
CA ARG A 684 -27.27 17.19 9.25
C ARG A 684 -28.01 18.53 9.21
N THR A 685 -28.10 19.19 10.36
CA THR A 685 -28.50 20.59 10.47
C THR A 685 -27.31 21.48 10.17
N LEU A 686 -27.37 22.19 9.05
CA LEU A 686 -26.33 23.12 8.62
C LEU A 686 -26.99 24.46 8.38
N LEU A 687 -26.57 25.46 9.14
CA LEU A 687 -27.13 26.80 9.13
C LEU A 687 -26.08 27.74 8.55
N THR A 688 -26.55 28.73 7.82
CA THR A 688 -25.74 29.86 7.32
C THR A 688 -26.61 31.11 7.38
N TRP A 689 -26.02 32.25 7.06
CA TRP A 689 -26.75 33.50 6.88
C TRP A 689 -26.33 34.14 5.56
N ALA A 690 -27.21 34.97 5.01
CA ALA A 690 -26.91 35.85 3.90
C ALA A 690 -27.52 37.22 4.20
N ASP A 691 -26.64 38.21 4.39
CA ASP A 691 -27.02 39.61 4.58
C ASP A 691 -27.76 40.08 3.33
N SER A 692 -29.09 40.15 3.44
CA SER A 692 -30.00 40.34 2.32
C SER A 692 -30.29 41.81 2.09
N ASP A 693 -30.15 42.65 3.11
CA ASP A 693 -30.33 44.10 3.04
C ASP A 693 -29.02 44.90 2.99
N ASN A 694 -27.87 44.22 3.10
CA ASN A 694 -26.51 44.74 3.08
C ASN A 694 -26.25 45.79 4.16
N ASP A 695 -26.86 45.63 5.34
CA ASP A 695 -26.64 46.52 6.47
C ASP A 695 -25.41 46.16 7.32
N GLY A 696 -24.78 45.01 7.03
CA GLY A 696 -23.60 44.49 7.71
C GLY A 696 -23.87 43.81 9.05
N LEU A 697 -25.15 43.59 9.38
CA LEU A 697 -25.62 42.84 10.53
C LEU A 697 -26.31 41.54 10.05
N VAL A 698 -26.62 40.66 10.99
CA VAL A 698 -27.37 39.43 10.71
C VAL A 698 -28.63 39.46 11.55
N ASP A 699 -29.75 39.74 10.89
CA ASP A 699 -31.04 39.99 11.52
C ASP A 699 -31.94 38.76 11.55
N ALA A 700 -33.01 38.87 12.34
CA ALA A 700 -34.03 37.83 12.47
C ALA A 700 -34.81 37.66 11.15
N GLY A 701 -34.32 36.79 10.28
CA GLY A 701 -34.89 36.51 8.95
C GLY A 701 -33.83 36.16 7.89
N GLU A 702 -32.56 36.44 8.17
CA GLU A 702 -31.44 36.25 7.24
C GLU A 702 -30.68 34.94 7.44
N GLN A 703 -30.95 34.26 8.55
CA GLN A 703 -30.53 32.89 8.77
C GLN A 703 -31.29 31.95 7.83
N ILE A 704 -30.55 31.18 7.05
CA ILE A 704 -31.09 30.22 6.08
C ILE A 704 -30.40 28.86 6.21
N ASP A 705 -31.07 27.82 5.73
CA ASP A 705 -30.49 26.48 5.68
C ASP A 705 -29.40 26.40 4.61
N PHE A 706 -28.26 25.79 4.95
CA PHE A 706 -27.21 25.48 3.98
C PHE A 706 -27.63 24.25 3.15
N SER A 707 -28.40 24.49 2.10
CA SER A 707 -28.97 23.46 1.22
C SER A 707 -29.05 23.92 -0.22
N THR A 708 -29.17 22.98 -1.16
CA THR A 708 -29.25 23.27 -2.59
C THR A 708 -30.51 24.07 -2.95
N ALA A 709 -31.54 24.07 -2.09
CA ALA A 709 -32.70 24.94 -2.23
C ALA A 709 -32.33 26.45 -2.21
N ASN A 710 -31.25 26.80 -1.51
CA ASN A 710 -30.74 28.17 -1.39
C ASN A 710 -29.52 28.43 -2.29
N SER A 711 -29.23 27.53 -3.23
CA SER A 711 -28.01 27.59 -4.06
C SER A 711 -27.88 28.89 -4.85
N ALA A 712 -28.98 29.43 -5.38
CA ALA A 712 -28.96 30.71 -6.11
C ALA A 712 -28.52 31.89 -5.23
N THR A 713 -28.99 31.92 -3.97
CA THR A 713 -28.61 32.94 -2.99
C THR A 713 -27.17 32.75 -2.52
N LEU A 714 -26.72 31.51 -2.37
CA LEU A 714 -25.39 31.17 -1.85
C LEU A 714 -24.27 31.23 -2.91
N ALA A 715 -24.60 31.09 -4.19
CA ALA A 715 -23.62 31.00 -5.28
C ALA A 715 -22.56 32.14 -5.29
N PRO A 716 -22.93 33.42 -5.07
CA PRO A 716 -21.95 34.52 -5.02
C PRO A 716 -20.96 34.39 -3.86
N TYR A 717 -21.42 33.85 -2.73
CA TYR A 717 -20.62 33.69 -1.50
C TYR A 717 -19.74 32.45 -1.53
N LEU A 718 -20.16 31.40 -2.24
CA LEU A 718 -19.42 30.14 -2.38
C LEU A 718 -18.31 30.18 -3.45
N ARG A 719 -18.15 31.30 -4.16
CA ARG A 719 -17.24 31.43 -5.31
C ARG A 719 -17.48 30.33 -6.36
N ALA A 720 -18.75 29.96 -6.56
CA ALA A 720 -19.13 28.91 -7.50
C ALA A 720 -18.74 29.27 -8.94
N GLY A 721 -18.28 28.28 -9.70
CA GLY A 721 -17.81 28.44 -11.08
C GLY A 721 -18.32 27.33 -12.01
N ALA A 722 -17.53 27.04 -13.05
CA ALA A 722 -17.81 25.94 -13.95
C ALA A 722 -17.67 24.58 -13.23
N ALA A 723 -18.34 23.56 -13.76
CA ALA A 723 -18.20 22.19 -13.25
C ALA A 723 -16.72 21.77 -13.22
N PRO A 724 -16.25 21.08 -12.17
CA PRO A 724 -17.07 20.47 -11.10
C PRO A 724 -17.45 21.41 -9.94
N PHE A 725 -16.97 22.66 -9.90
CA PHE A 725 -17.13 23.58 -8.75
C PHE A 725 -18.41 24.43 -8.81
N THR A 726 -19.55 23.82 -9.13
CA THR A 726 -20.85 24.51 -9.12
C THR A 726 -21.34 24.72 -7.68
N SER A 727 -22.24 25.68 -7.47
CA SER A 727 -22.82 25.97 -6.14
C SER A 727 -23.49 24.73 -5.54
N ASP A 728 -24.27 24.00 -6.34
CA ASP A 728 -24.92 22.74 -5.90
C ASP A 728 -23.89 21.69 -5.50
N ASN A 729 -22.82 21.54 -6.27
CA ASN A 729 -21.76 20.56 -5.98
C ASN A 729 -21.01 20.94 -4.70
N ILE A 730 -20.69 22.22 -4.49
CA ILE A 730 -20.05 22.70 -3.26
C ILE A 730 -20.97 22.48 -2.06
N ILE A 731 -22.26 22.80 -2.18
CA ILE A 731 -23.23 22.59 -1.10
C ILE A 731 -23.34 21.10 -0.78
N ASN A 732 -23.53 20.24 -1.78
CA ASN A 732 -23.61 18.80 -1.60
C ASN A 732 -22.33 18.22 -0.99
N PHE A 733 -21.17 18.73 -1.40
CA PHE A 733 -19.88 18.37 -0.83
C PHE A 733 -19.83 18.71 0.67
N ILE A 734 -20.11 19.96 1.08
CA ILE A 734 -20.08 20.34 2.50
C ILE A 734 -21.14 19.60 3.32
N ARG A 735 -22.33 19.35 2.76
CA ARG A 735 -23.38 18.52 3.40
C ARG A 735 -22.92 17.09 3.66
N GLY A 736 -22.00 16.57 2.86
CA GLY A 736 -21.36 15.27 3.09
C GLY A 736 -21.66 14.21 2.04
N ASN A 737 -22.09 14.62 0.85
CA ASN A 737 -22.14 13.74 -0.32
C ASN A 737 -20.75 13.66 -0.98
N GLN A 738 -20.42 12.50 -1.55
CA GLN A 738 -19.27 12.36 -2.44
C GLN A 738 -19.66 12.90 -3.81
N VAL A 739 -18.86 13.81 -4.37
CA VAL A 739 -19.14 14.46 -5.66
C VAL A 739 -17.97 14.22 -6.60
N SER A 740 -18.25 13.68 -7.79
CA SER A 740 -17.24 13.41 -8.81
C SER A 740 -16.53 14.70 -9.24
N GLY A 741 -15.21 14.65 -9.41
CA GLY A 741 -14.37 15.80 -9.76
C GLY A 741 -13.99 16.72 -8.58
N LEU A 742 -14.60 16.54 -7.40
CA LEU A 742 -14.13 17.14 -6.15
C LEU A 742 -13.25 16.17 -5.37
N ARG A 743 -12.60 16.68 -4.31
CA ARG A 743 -11.70 15.92 -3.44
C ARG A 743 -12.36 14.66 -2.87
N ASP A 744 -11.69 13.52 -2.95
CA ASP A 744 -12.15 12.31 -2.28
C ASP A 744 -12.03 12.44 -0.75
N ARG A 745 -13.06 12.00 -0.05
CA ARG A 745 -13.21 12.04 1.42
C ARG A 745 -13.70 10.72 1.98
N GLN A 746 -13.69 9.64 1.20
CA GLN A 746 -14.27 8.37 1.64
C GLN A 746 -13.26 7.56 2.46
N LEU A 747 -13.64 7.20 3.69
CA LEU A 747 -12.88 6.35 4.60
C LEU A 747 -13.74 5.18 5.09
N THR A 748 -13.13 4.03 5.36
CA THR A 748 -13.79 2.88 5.97
C THR A 748 -14.08 3.19 7.44
N VAL A 749 -15.37 3.26 7.76
CA VAL A 749 -15.86 3.54 9.12
C VAL A 749 -16.86 2.44 9.49
N SER A 750 -16.53 1.69 10.55
CA SER A 750 -17.33 0.55 11.02
C SER A 750 -17.57 -0.51 9.94
N GLY A 751 -16.54 -0.83 9.15
CA GLY A 751 -16.58 -1.89 8.13
C GLY A 751 -17.23 -1.49 6.80
N SER A 752 -17.52 -0.21 6.57
CA SER A 752 -18.06 0.26 5.29
C SER A 752 -17.46 1.61 4.89
N LEU A 753 -17.29 1.81 3.58
CA LEU A 753 -16.79 3.07 3.03
C LEU A 753 -17.82 4.19 3.24
N ARG A 754 -17.43 5.27 3.90
CA ARG A 754 -18.29 6.42 4.23
C ARG A 754 -17.56 7.74 3.99
N VAL A 755 -18.31 8.79 3.65
CA VAL A 755 -17.73 10.14 3.50
C VAL A 755 -17.35 10.68 4.89
N TRP A 756 -16.07 10.96 5.09
CA TRP A 756 -15.54 11.70 6.22
C TRP A 756 -15.85 13.18 6.06
N LYS A 757 -16.77 13.68 6.90
CA LYS A 757 -17.38 15.01 6.70
C LYS A 757 -16.66 16.12 7.47
N LEU A 758 -15.78 15.80 8.41
CA LEU A 758 -15.03 16.76 9.21
C LEU A 758 -13.75 17.16 8.49
N GLY A 759 -13.65 18.43 8.10
CA GLY A 759 -12.40 19.02 7.63
C GLY A 759 -11.36 19.11 8.74
N ASP A 760 -10.12 19.39 8.37
CA ASP A 760 -8.99 19.58 9.27
C ASP A 760 -9.16 20.81 10.20
N PRO A 761 -9.12 20.64 11.53
CA PRO A 761 -9.08 21.75 12.48
C PRO A 761 -7.64 22.29 12.60
N ILE A 762 -7.25 23.23 11.72
CA ILE A 762 -5.96 23.94 11.84
C ILE A 762 -6.10 25.10 12.83
N ASP A 763 -5.25 25.14 13.85
CA ASP A 763 -5.24 26.20 14.89
C ASP A 763 -6.59 26.42 15.59
N ALA A 764 -7.50 25.44 15.49
CA ALA A 764 -8.84 25.52 16.01
C ALA A 764 -8.94 24.78 17.35
N THR A 765 -8.68 25.50 18.45
CA THR A 765 -8.89 24.93 19.79
C THR A 765 -10.37 24.71 20.06
N PRO A 766 -10.80 23.49 20.42
CA PRO A 766 -12.17 23.25 20.85
C PRO A 766 -12.54 24.20 21.98
N THR A 767 -13.63 24.93 21.81
CA THR A 767 -14.17 25.79 22.88
C THR A 767 -15.37 25.09 23.50
N VAL A 768 -15.28 24.77 24.78
CA VAL A 768 -16.35 24.04 25.48
C VAL A 768 -17.19 24.98 26.29
N VAL A 769 -18.50 24.87 26.09
CA VAL A 769 -19.51 25.68 26.74
C VAL A 769 -20.32 24.74 27.63
N GLY A 770 -20.03 24.77 28.94
CA GLY A 770 -20.66 23.91 29.97
C GLY A 770 -21.47 24.69 31.01
N ALA A 771 -21.63 24.16 32.23
CA ALA A 771 -22.27 24.91 33.30
C ALA A 771 -21.48 26.21 33.63
N PRO A 772 -22.15 27.30 34.06
CA PRO A 772 -21.46 28.50 34.52
C PRO A 772 -20.50 28.17 35.68
N ARG A 773 -19.21 28.54 35.54
CA ARG A 773 -18.16 28.23 36.53
C ARG A 773 -17.96 29.33 37.57
N GLU A 774 -18.27 30.56 37.20
CA GLU A 774 -18.14 31.72 38.08
C GLU A 774 -19.46 32.05 38.76
N VAL A 775 -19.38 32.64 39.94
CA VAL A 775 -20.52 33.00 40.81
C VAL A 775 -20.53 34.53 40.97
N PHE A 776 -20.76 35.24 39.87
CA PHE A 776 -20.66 36.71 39.81
C PHE A 776 -21.66 37.44 40.72
N ASP A 777 -22.77 36.79 41.04
CA ASP A 777 -23.74 37.28 42.02
C ASP A 777 -23.15 37.36 43.43
N VAL A 778 -22.26 36.42 43.79
CA VAL A 778 -21.54 36.45 45.08
C VAL A 778 -20.26 37.26 44.99
N LEU A 779 -19.50 37.16 43.90
CA LEU A 779 -18.19 37.81 43.74
C LEU A 779 -18.29 39.32 43.50
N TYR A 780 -19.26 39.75 42.69
CA TYR A 780 -19.40 41.14 42.23
C TYR A 780 -20.75 41.77 42.59
N GLY A 781 -21.63 41.03 43.28
CA GLY A 781 -22.95 41.52 43.70
C GLY A 781 -23.95 41.69 42.57
N ASP A 782 -23.72 41.05 41.41
CA ASP A 782 -24.63 41.13 40.27
C ASP A 782 -25.84 40.19 40.45
N ALA A 783 -26.93 40.75 40.97
CA ALA A 783 -28.18 40.02 41.18
C ALA A 783 -28.81 39.46 39.89
N SER A 784 -28.46 39.97 38.70
CA SER A 784 -28.97 39.45 37.43
C SER A 784 -28.33 38.11 37.05
N TYR A 785 -27.12 37.85 37.55
CA TYR A 785 -26.38 36.63 37.27
C TYR A 785 -26.97 35.39 37.96
N THR A 786 -27.63 35.54 39.11
CA THR A 786 -28.29 34.42 39.80
C THR A 786 -29.35 33.75 38.91
N ALA A 787 -30.10 34.52 38.12
CA ALA A 787 -31.09 33.98 37.18
C ALA A 787 -30.42 33.18 36.06
N TYR A 788 -29.32 33.70 35.50
CA TYR A 788 -28.50 33.01 34.50
C TYR A 788 -27.90 31.71 35.06
N PHE A 789 -27.30 31.75 36.25
CA PHE A 789 -26.73 30.58 36.91
C PHE A 789 -27.79 29.50 37.14
N LEU A 790 -28.94 29.84 37.70
CA LEU A 790 -30.03 28.88 37.94
C LEU A 790 -30.57 28.25 36.66
N GLN A 791 -30.60 29.02 35.55
CA GLN A 791 -31.03 28.53 34.24
C GLN A 791 -30.01 27.56 33.63
N TYR A 792 -28.71 27.85 33.74
CA TYR A 792 -27.66 27.12 33.01
C TYR A 792 -26.78 26.21 33.87
N LYS A 793 -27.00 26.10 35.18
CA LYS A 793 -26.23 25.21 36.08
C LYS A 793 -26.20 23.74 35.65
N ASN A 794 -27.26 23.28 34.98
CA ASN A 794 -27.38 21.91 34.47
C ASN A 794 -27.27 21.87 32.93
N ARG A 795 -26.64 22.89 32.32
CA ARG A 795 -26.50 22.97 30.87
C ARG A 795 -25.62 21.81 30.38
N ARG A 796 -26.14 21.10 29.38
CA ARG A 796 -25.40 20.14 28.58
C ARG A 796 -24.18 20.78 27.95
N GLN A 797 -23.04 20.11 27.99
CA GLN A 797 -21.82 20.64 27.44
C GLN A 797 -21.82 20.53 25.90
N VAL A 798 -21.30 21.56 25.24
CA VAL A 798 -21.12 21.60 23.79
C VAL A 798 -19.69 22.02 23.48
N ALA A 799 -19.00 21.26 22.62
CA ALA A 799 -17.70 21.64 22.09
C ALA A 799 -17.85 22.25 20.70
N TYR A 800 -17.34 23.47 20.53
CA TYR A 800 -17.31 24.18 19.25
C TYR A 800 -15.92 24.07 18.64
N VAL A 801 -15.83 23.59 17.40
CA VAL A 801 -14.57 23.38 16.67
C VAL A 801 -14.68 23.98 15.28
N GLY A 802 -13.77 24.90 14.93
CA GLY A 802 -13.62 25.38 13.57
C GLY A 802 -12.85 24.38 12.72
N ALA A 803 -13.21 24.23 11.45
CA ALA A 803 -12.48 23.41 10.50
C ALA A 803 -12.33 24.11 9.15
N ASN A 804 -11.30 23.72 8.40
CA ASN A 804 -10.99 24.28 7.07
C ASN A 804 -12.00 23.91 5.98
N ASP A 805 -13.03 23.13 6.31
CA ASP A 805 -14.21 22.99 5.46
C ASP A 805 -15.11 24.25 5.46
N GLY A 806 -14.74 25.28 6.23
CA GLY A 806 -15.45 26.56 6.31
C GLY A 806 -16.59 26.54 7.32
N MET A 807 -16.69 25.48 8.13
CA MET A 807 -17.79 25.30 9.09
C MET A 807 -17.29 25.42 10.54
N LEU A 808 -18.14 26.01 11.39
CA LEU A 808 -18.04 25.87 12.84
C LEU A 808 -18.90 24.68 13.26
N HIS A 809 -18.26 23.60 13.72
CA HIS A 809 -18.94 22.38 14.15
C HIS A 809 -19.27 22.47 15.64
N ALA A 810 -20.50 22.15 16.01
CA ALA A 810 -20.96 22.10 17.40
C ALA A 810 -21.28 20.65 17.78
N PHE A 811 -20.47 20.06 18.65
CA PHE A 811 -20.62 18.68 19.11
C PHE A 811 -21.24 18.64 20.49
N ASN A 812 -22.27 17.82 20.67
CA ASN A 812 -22.79 17.49 21.99
C ASN A 812 -21.79 16.56 22.69
N VAL A 813 -21.19 17.02 23.78
CA VAL A 813 -20.16 16.25 24.50
C VAL A 813 -20.70 15.62 25.78
N GLY A 814 -21.99 15.80 26.09
CA GLY A 814 -22.65 15.13 27.21
C GLY A 814 -22.75 15.98 28.48
N PHE A 815 -22.83 15.30 29.62
CA PHE A 815 -22.86 15.89 30.96
C PHE A 815 -21.69 15.32 31.75
N TYR A 816 -20.79 16.19 32.22
CA TYR A 816 -19.74 15.84 33.16
C TYR A 816 -20.02 16.64 34.44
N HIS A 817 -20.07 15.95 35.57
CA HIS A 817 -20.46 16.45 36.87
C HIS A 817 -19.47 16.00 37.93
#